data_AF-A0A9D1W7M9-F1
#
_entry.id   AF-A0A9D1W7M9-F1
#
_cell.length_a   1.000
_cell.length_b   1.000
_cell.length_c   1.000
_cell.angle_alpha   90.00
_cell.angle_beta   90.00
_cell.angle_gamma   90.00
#
_symmetry.space_group_name_H-M   'P 1'
#
loop_
_entity.id
_entity.type
_entity.pdbx_description
1 polymer ?
#
loop_
_entity_poly.entity_id
_entity_poly.type
_entity_poly.pdbx_seq_one_letter_code
_entity_poly.pdbx_strand_id
1 'polypeptide(L)'
;MISSSGARLSKEGSAMFYRPVYEHNQSTLSADSGYIHEDELKKQFFEAFGNVVITQPSGTVIYSDKLHYDATTQLATLTGNVRMVDDQAVLTTNYLTYNLKTKYGTYSTGGRIVNQGDTITSKNAYYFENTKDAYFRKDVVVRTVDVKIYTDSMRYNSIERITYFYGPTNIKGNEGENLYTERGNYSTENGIAKFSLNNLYTEGSRFLKSDSLYFERQEGIGKAYNNVVFVDTLDKFYAYGGYGEYNEKDESITMTDKPLIISVVKEEKDSLQSDSIAAPLSVETDSLALNGDSLVVQRDTLAANRTALQDSSLQYRDSTGVRPNSVDSIYMTADTLYSKMIPRSEYFPLNLNLSRDGGQLLDEEEDDYSSFDITPPDESGETFQDSTAAQVQPDSLARPDSTQAAGSLLKDSTANLKAVDSVAINLLDKTSPIQIPIDTAKGFEKRIERDLAADSVLRQGAIIPQGHESDSLFLDALTQAQRSDTVKEQSQPTDTVKTRIIKAYYNVRMYKSNLQAVADSMYYGEQDSMFRFMGSPMIWSDGSQISADTIYMQIKNQQMDNALLTSNAFMVNAVLDSVKYNQLKGRKITAFFNNNQMEYLYVDGNAENLIFSSDDKKRIITEMFHDRSSRIKIKMENQEIIDYVSIQKVDQKVYPFSQVNQDNEILPGFIWRPQDRPTSKEDLLNRKRQKESSADTPPETPANQGLPDEGTPDEELQKAGEQPEGLLEEAEESATQRIERQEEEITEEAEESQQKKVNKEETEEASEEETKESEESQSTNSENNPQKDF
;
A
#
# COMPACT_ATOMS: atom_id res chain seq x y z
N MET A 1 -10.10 -53.64 35.11
CA MET A 1 -10.05 -52.79 36.33
C MET A 1 -8.72 -53.08 37.01
N ILE A 2 -7.97 -52.05 37.39
CA ILE A 2 -6.70 -52.19 38.13
C ILE A 2 -6.98 -52.27 39.63
N SER A 3 -7.78 -51.35 40.17
CA SER A 3 -8.03 -51.25 41.61
C SER A 3 -9.39 -50.59 41.92
N SER A 4 -9.88 -50.79 43.15
CA SER A 4 -10.96 -50.00 43.75
C SER A 4 -10.85 -50.03 45.28
N SER A 5 -11.43 -49.05 45.96
CA SER A 5 -11.47 -49.00 47.44
C SER A 5 -12.62 -49.78 48.05
N GLY A 6 -13.57 -50.27 47.24
CA GLY A 6 -14.72 -51.06 47.66
C GLY A 6 -15.76 -51.20 46.55
N ALA A 7 -16.69 -52.15 46.71
CA ALA A 7 -17.74 -52.43 45.73
C ALA A 7 -19.11 -52.66 46.40
N ARG A 8 -20.19 -52.37 45.67
CA ARG A 8 -21.58 -52.61 46.07
C ARG A 8 -22.41 -53.05 44.87
N LEU A 9 -23.11 -54.17 44.97
CA LEU A 9 -24.09 -54.58 43.95
C LEU A 9 -25.40 -53.79 44.10
N SER A 10 -25.95 -53.34 42.97
CA SER A 10 -27.33 -52.83 42.88
C SER A 10 -28.34 -53.99 42.92
N LYS A 11 -29.62 -53.67 43.15
CA LYS A 11 -30.71 -54.66 43.08
C LYS A 11 -30.95 -55.20 41.67
N GLU A 12 -30.45 -54.52 40.64
CA GLU A 12 -30.53 -54.91 39.23
C GLU A 12 -29.27 -55.67 38.75
N GLY A 13 -28.34 -56.01 39.66
CA GLY A 13 -27.16 -56.82 39.37
C GLY A 13 -25.90 -56.04 38.93
N SER A 14 -26.00 -54.73 38.73
CA SER A 14 -24.85 -53.88 38.36
C SER A 14 -23.93 -53.65 39.56
N ALA A 15 -22.61 -53.82 39.37
CA ALA A 15 -21.62 -53.59 40.42
C ALA A 15 -21.08 -52.15 40.38
N MET A 16 -21.36 -51.38 41.42
CA MET A 16 -20.81 -50.04 41.63
C MET A 16 -19.53 -50.11 42.46
N PHE A 17 -18.49 -49.43 42.01
CA PHE A 17 -17.17 -49.38 42.62
C PHE A 17 -16.85 -47.98 43.14
N TYR A 18 -16.20 -47.91 44.30
CA TYR A 18 -15.75 -46.68 44.94
C TYR A 18 -14.25 -46.47 44.70
N ARG A 19 -13.87 -45.27 44.29
CA ARG A 19 -12.52 -44.91 43.82
C ARG A 19 -11.93 -45.91 42.85
N PRO A 20 -12.64 -46.30 41.78
CA PRO A 20 -12.12 -47.30 40.85
C PRO A 20 -11.06 -46.68 39.93
N VAL A 21 -10.10 -47.52 39.53
CA VAL A 21 -9.16 -47.24 38.44
C VAL A 21 -9.28 -48.35 37.41
N TYR A 22 -9.54 -47.98 36.16
CA TYR A 22 -9.60 -48.88 35.01
C TYR A 22 -8.45 -48.59 34.07
N GLU A 23 -8.02 -49.63 33.36
CA GLU A 23 -7.08 -49.52 32.26
C GLU A 23 -7.77 -50.05 31.00
N HIS A 24 -7.56 -49.38 29.88
CA HIS A 24 -7.90 -49.90 28.56
C HIS A 24 -6.91 -49.31 27.54
N ASN A 25 -6.19 -50.19 26.83
CA ASN A 25 -5.18 -49.82 25.83
C ASN A 25 -4.19 -48.76 26.35
N GLN A 26 -3.56 -49.03 27.51
CA GLN A 26 -2.61 -48.15 28.21
C GLN A 26 -3.16 -46.80 28.68
N SER A 27 -4.42 -46.46 28.36
CA SER A 27 -5.11 -45.30 28.93
C SER A 27 -5.72 -45.69 30.28
N THR A 28 -5.57 -44.83 31.28
CA THR A 28 -6.18 -45.03 32.61
C THR A 28 -7.40 -44.14 32.80
N LEU A 29 -8.44 -44.66 33.43
CA LEU A 29 -9.68 -43.96 33.75
C LEU A 29 -9.97 -44.13 35.24
N SER A 30 -10.06 -43.04 35.98
CA SER A 30 -10.31 -43.02 37.43
C SER A 30 -11.43 -42.05 37.79
N ALA A 31 -12.10 -42.26 38.92
CA ALA A 31 -13.17 -41.41 39.44
C ALA A 31 -13.41 -41.67 40.94
N ASP A 32 -14.25 -40.88 41.61
CA ASP A 32 -14.74 -41.17 42.97
C ASP A 32 -15.67 -42.39 43.01
N SER A 33 -16.45 -42.61 41.95
CA SER A 33 -17.31 -43.78 41.82
C SER A 33 -17.58 -44.11 40.35
N GLY A 34 -17.94 -45.37 40.07
CA GLY A 34 -18.37 -45.77 38.73
C GLY A 34 -18.87 -47.21 38.68
N TYR A 35 -19.50 -47.59 37.58
CA TYR A 35 -19.95 -48.95 37.34
C TYR A 35 -19.78 -49.35 35.87
N ILE A 36 -19.60 -50.64 35.64
CA ILE A 36 -19.60 -51.25 34.31
C ILE A 36 -20.93 -51.97 34.12
N HIS A 37 -21.53 -51.82 32.94
CA HIS A 37 -22.71 -52.57 32.54
C HIS A 37 -22.60 -53.02 31.07
N GLU A 38 -23.37 -54.04 30.72
CA GLU A 38 -23.52 -54.52 29.35
C GLU A 38 -24.97 -54.29 28.91
N ASP A 39 -25.15 -53.73 27.71
CA ASP A 39 -26.45 -53.55 27.06
C ASP A 39 -26.92 -54.86 26.37
N GLU A 40 -28.17 -54.91 25.91
CA GLU A 40 -28.77 -56.09 25.25
C GLU A 40 -27.95 -56.63 24.07
N LEU A 41 -27.18 -55.74 23.41
CA LEU A 41 -26.25 -56.06 22.32
C LEU A 41 -24.84 -56.49 22.78
N LYS A 42 -24.63 -56.78 24.07
CA LYS A 42 -23.34 -57.10 24.70
C LYS A 42 -22.26 -56.02 24.53
N LYS A 43 -22.66 -54.76 24.37
CA LYS A 43 -21.73 -53.62 24.38
C LYS A 43 -21.39 -53.27 25.82
N GLN A 44 -20.10 -53.18 26.13
CA GLN A 44 -19.61 -52.79 27.44
C GLN A 44 -19.52 -51.27 27.56
N PHE A 45 -20.25 -50.73 28.53
CA PHE A 45 -20.24 -49.33 28.90
C PHE A 45 -19.66 -49.15 30.30
N PHE A 46 -18.87 -48.10 30.47
CA PHE A 46 -18.34 -47.67 31.75
C PHE A 46 -18.85 -46.26 32.07
N GLU A 47 -19.54 -46.12 33.21
CA GLU A 47 -19.98 -44.82 33.72
C GLU A 47 -19.21 -44.46 34.98
N ALA A 48 -18.74 -43.21 35.04
CA ALA A 48 -17.94 -42.68 36.14
C ALA A 48 -18.49 -41.32 36.61
N PHE A 49 -18.45 -41.09 37.92
CA PHE A 49 -19.04 -39.94 38.58
C PHE A 49 -18.16 -39.41 39.72
N GLY A 50 -17.94 -38.09 39.71
CA GLY A 50 -17.12 -37.34 40.65
C GLY A 50 -15.63 -37.46 40.35
N ASN A 51 -14.93 -36.33 40.24
CA ASN A 51 -13.48 -36.24 40.04
C ASN A 51 -12.94 -37.25 39.00
N VAL A 52 -13.59 -37.31 37.82
CA VAL A 52 -13.18 -38.23 36.77
C VAL A 52 -11.87 -37.74 36.16
N VAL A 53 -10.90 -38.64 35.98
CA VAL A 53 -9.62 -38.36 35.31
C VAL A 53 -9.31 -39.46 34.31
N ILE A 54 -9.11 -39.08 33.04
CA ILE A 54 -8.55 -39.91 31.99
C ILE A 54 -7.10 -39.47 31.75
N THR A 55 -6.16 -40.42 31.75
CA THR A 55 -4.75 -40.16 31.37
C THR A 55 -4.38 -41.04 30.18
N GLN A 56 -3.81 -40.43 29.13
CA GLN A 56 -3.36 -41.13 27.93
C GLN A 56 -1.84 -41.34 27.91
N PRO A 57 -1.34 -42.35 27.16
CA PRO A 57 0.10 -42.55 26.93
C PRO A 57 0.82 -41.36 26.28
N SER A 58 0.08 -40.47 25.58
CA SER A 58 0.61 -39.24 24.98
C SER A 58 0.90 -38.12 25.98
N GLY A 59 0.50 -38.27 27.24
CA GLY A 59 0.55 -37.21 28.25
C GLY A 59 -0.72 -36.36 28.35
N THR A 60 -1.67 -36.51 27.42
CA THR A 60 -2.98 -35.84 27.50
C THR A 60 -3.76 -36.29 28.74
N VAL A 61 -4.18 -35.33 29.57
CA VAL A 61 -5.01 -35.59 30.77
C VAL A 61 -6.35 -34.86 30.66
N ILE A 62 -7.45 -35.59 30.87
CA ILE A 62 -8.82 -35.05 30.79
C ILE A 62 -9.53 -35.24 32.13
N TYR A 63 -10.01 -34.15 32.71
CA TYR A 63 -10.78 -34.11 33.94
C TYR A 63 -12.27 -33.83 33.65
N SER A 64 -13.21 -34.39 34.40
CA SER A 64 -14.64 -34.03 34.36
C SER A 64 -15.42 -34.46 35.61
N ASP A 65 -16.67 -33.99 35.73
CA ASP A 65 -17.60 -34.45 36.78
C ASP A 65 -18.21 -35.83 36.47
N LYS A 66 -18.44 -36.10 35.17
CA LYS A 66 -19.04 -37.33 34.67
C LYS A 66 -18.35 -37.83 33.40
N LEU A 67 -18.37 -39.14 33.23
CA LEU A 67 -17.94 -39.84 32.03
C LEU A 67 -18.92 -40.96 31.70
N HIS A 68 -19.30 -41.04 30.43
CA HIS A 68 -19.87 -42.23 29.81
C HIS A 68 -18.89 -42.71 28.73
N TYR A 69 -18.40 -43.95 28.84
CA TYR A 69 -17.38 -44.53 27.97
C TYR A 69 -17.87 -45.83 27.31
N ASP A 70 -17.86 -45.86 25.98
CA ASP A 70 -18.11 -47.08 25.19
C ASP A 70 -16.76 -47.78 24.92
N ALA A 71 -16.58 -48.98 25.46
CA ALA A 71 -15.35 -49.75 25.31
C ALA A 71 -15.13 -50.27 23.88
N THR A 72 -16.20 -50.45 23.10
CA THR A 72 -16.14 -50.97 21.72
C THR A 72 -15.66 -49.89 20.75
N THR A 73 -16.23 -48.68 20.85
CA THR A 73 -15.87 -47.55 19.98
C THR A 73 -14.72 -46.71 20.53
N GLN A 74 -14.36 -46.92 21.81
CA GLN A 74 -13.37 -46.14 22.58
C GLN A 74 -13.74 -44.66 22.70
N LEU A 75 -15.04 -44.36 22.71
CA LEU A 75 -15.58 -43.01 22.78
C LEU A 75 -15.87 -42.62 24.24
N ALA A 76 -15.15 -41.61 24.74
CA ALA A 76 -15.42 -40.97 26.02
C ALA A 76 -16.30 -39.74 25.81
N THR A 77 -17.48 -39.73 26.42
CA THR A 77 -18.35 -38.55 26.54
C THR A 77 -18.22 -38.01 27.96
N LEU A 78 -17.57 -36.86 28.09
CA LEU A 78 -17.32 -36.18 29.35
C LEU A 78 -18.30 -35.01 29.52
N THR A 79 -18.83 -34.82 30.73
CA THR A 79 -19.83 -33.78 31.01
C THR A 79 -19.62 -33.18 32.39
N GLY A 80 -19.74 -31.85 32.48
CA GLY A 80 -19.50 -31.07 33.70
C GLY A 80 -18.03 -30.80 33.95
N ASN A 81 -17.68 -29.51 34.12
CA ASN A 81 -16.35 -29.01 34.47
C ASN A 81 -15.18 -29.65 33.69
N VAL A 82 -15.39 -29.90 32.38
CA VAL A 82 -14.41 -30.65 31.59
C VAL A 82 -13.18 -29.80 31.37
N ARG A 83 -12.00 -30.32 31.73
CA ARG A 83 -10.69 -29.72 31.47
C ARG A 83 -9.80 -30.74 30.77
N MET A 84 -9.37 -30.46 29.56
CA MET A 84 -8.32 -31.22 28.88
C MET A 84 -7.01 -30.43 28.94
N VAL A 85 -5.92 -31.10 29.28
CA VAL A 85 -4.55 -30.58 29.29
C VAL A 85 -3.72 -31.43 28.34
N ASP A 86 -3.11 -30.80 27.34
CA ASP A 86 -2.20 -31.41 26.37
C ASP A 86 -1.00 -30.45 26.23
N ASP A 87 0.15 -30.87 26.76
CA ASP A 87 1.33 -30.02 26.99
C ASP A 87 0.98 -28.66 27.66
N GLN A 88 1.22 -27.53 26.99
CA GLN A 88 0.94 -26.19 27.52
C GLN A 88 -0.51 -25.72 27.26
N ALA A 89 -1.28 -26.45 26.46
CA ALA A 89 -2.63 -26.08 26.09
C ALA A 89 -3.67 -26.61 27.09
N VAL A 90 -4.52 -25.71 27.59
CA VAL A 90 -5.63 -26.05 28.50
C VAL A 90 -6.97 -25.70 27.85
N LEU A 91 -7.72 -26.72 27.46
CA LEU A 91 -9.11 -26.62 27.02
C LEU A 91 -10.04 -26.77 28.23
N THR A 92 -11.04 -25.90 28.33
CA THR A 92 -12.16 -25.99 29.27
C THR A 92 -13.50 -25.93 28.53
N THR A 93 -14.45 -26.79 28.89
CA THR A 93 -15.81 -26.86 28.33
C THR A 93 -16.77 -27.61 29.28
N ASN A 94 -18.07 -27.55 29.03
CA ASN A 94 -19.06 -28.33 29.79
C ASN A 94 -19.38 -29.69 29.17
N TYR A 95 -19.06 -29.90 27.88
CA TYR A 95 -19.31 -31.14 27.17
C TYR A 95 -18.21 -31.40 26.14
N LEU A 96 -17.49 -32.52 26.29
CA LEU A 96 -16.42 -32.96 25.41
C LEU A 96 -16.68 -34.41 25.00
N THR A 97 -16.63 -34.69 23.71
CA THR A 97 -16.59 -36.05 23.19
C THR A 97 -15.20 -36.30 22.63
N TYR A 98 -14.49 -37.28 23.19
CA TYR A 98 -13.11 -37.63 22.83
C TYR A 98 -13.00 -39.12 22.49
N ASN A 99 -12.44 -39.45 21.32
CA ASN A 99 -12.18 -40.84 20.94
C ASN A 99 -10.72 -41.21 21.28
N LEU A 100 -10.53 -42.17 22.19
CA LEU A 100 -9.22 -42.59 22.69
C LEU A 100 -8.39 -43.36 21.62
N LYS A 101 -9.04 -43.97 20.64
CA LYS A 101 -8.38 -44.70 19.55
C LYS A 101 -7.85 -43.77 18.46
N THR A 102 -8.67 -42.82 18.02
CA THR A 102 -8.32 -41.89 16.93
C THR A 102 -7.73 -40.56 17.42
N LYS A 103 -7.68 -40.36 18.75
CA LYS A 103 -7.19 -39.14 19.43
C LYS A 103 -7.84 -37.86 18.90
N TYR A 104 -9.17 -37.91 18.81
CA TYR A 104 -10.01 -36.88 18.22
C TYR A 104 -10.98 -36.35 19.27
N GLY A 105 -10.89 -35.06 19.57
CA GLY A 105 -11.72 -34.37 20.57
C GLY A 105 -12.67 -33.36 19.94
N THR A 106 -13.90 -33.25 20.46
CA THR A 106 -14.91 -32.31 19.96
C THR A 106 -15.74 -31.70 21.08
N TYR A 107 -16.02 -30.39 20.99
CA TYR A 107 -17.00 -29.72 21.85
C TYR A 107 -17.99 -28.90 21.03
N SER A 108 -19.19 -28.71 21.59
CA SER A 108 -20.34 -28.07 20.91
C SER A 108 -21.13 -27.11 21.80
N THR A 109 -20.80 -27.01 23.09
CA THR A 109 -21.52 -26.21 24.09
C THR A 109 -20.81 -24.90 24.46
N GLY A 110 -19.83 -24.49 23.66
CA GLY A 110 -18.86 -23.47 24.02
C GLY A 110 -17.61 -24.08 24.65
N GLY A 111 -16.46 -23.50 24.34
CA GLY A 111 -15.19 -23.88 24.92
C GLY A 111 -14.22 -22.71 24.96
N ARG A 112 -13.24 -22.81 25.86
CA ARG A 112 -12.15 -21.87 26.05
C ARG A 112 -10.84 -22.64 26.06
N ILE A 113 -9.92 -22.29 25.18
CA ILE A 113 -8.55 -22.80 25.14
C ILE A 113 -7.60 -21.68 25.59
N VAL A 114 -6.64 -22.02 26.44
CA VAL A 114 -5.53 -21.15 26.82
C VAL A 114 -4.22 -21.81 26.41
N ASN A 115 -3.35 -21.09 25.73
CA ASN A 115 -2.00 -21.53 25.37
C ASN A 115 -1.01 -20.38 25.54
N GLN A 116 -0.01 -20.53 26.41
CA GLN A 116 1.11 -19.59 26.62
C GLN A 116 0.76 -18.09 26.86
N GLY A 117 -0.50 -17.77 27.15
CA GLY A 117 -1.01 -16.41 27.38
C GLY A 117 -2.21 -16.07 26.50
N ASP A 118 -2.28 -16.65 25.31
CA ASP A 118 -3.38 -16.48 24.37
C ASP A 118 -4.62 -17.21 24.85
N THR A 119 -5.80 -16.59 24.67
CA THR A 119 -7.10 -17.21 24.96
C THR A 119 -7.93 -17.26 23.68
N ILE A 120 -8.28 -18.47 23.24
CA ILE A 120 -9.22 -18.71 22.14
C ILE A 120 -10.55 -19.17 22.74
N THR A 121 -11.65 -18.60 22.30
CA THR A 121 -13.00 -19.05 22.66
C THR A 121 -13.82 -19.29 21.40
N SER A 122 -14.67 -20.32 21.40
CA SER A 122 -15.61 -20.59 20.30
C SER A 122 -16.84 -21.34 20.81
N LYS A 123 -17.87 -21.45 19.97
CA LYS A 123 -19.03 -22.31 20.24
C LYS A 123 -18.72 -23.80 20.01
N ASN A 124 -18.04 -24.08 18.90
CA ASN A 124 -17.65 -25.43 18.50
C ASN A 124 -16.14 -25.49 18.24
N ALA A 125 -15.51 -26.63 18.55
CA ALA A 125 -14.22 -26.96 17.97
C ALA A 125 -13.98 -28.46 17.81
N TYR A 126 -13.00 -28.78 16.99
CA TYR A 126 -12.47 -30.09 16.69
C TYR A 126 -10.96 -30.08 16.93
N TYR A 127 -10.43 -31.09 17.60
CA TYR A 127 -9.01 -31.22 17.89
C TYR A 127 -8.48 -32.59 17.45
N PHE A 128 -7.34 -32.59 16.77
CA PHE A 128 -6.65 -33.77 16.26
C PHE A 128 -5.27 -33.85 16.93
N GLU A 129 -5.11 -34.71 17.94
CA GLU A 129 -3.86 -34.79 18.72
C GLU A 129 -2.65 -35.17 17.87
N ASN A 130 -2.85 -36.00 16.83
CA ASN A 130 -1.77 -36.51 15.97
C ASN A 130 -1.16 -35.44 15.06
N THR A 131 -1.96 -34.50 14.55
CA THR A 131 -1.48 -33.39 13.70
C THR A 131 -1.35 -32.07 14.46
N LYS A 132 -1.83 -32.03 15.71
CA LYS A 132 -1.96 -30.84 16.56
C LYS A 132 -2.79 -29.71 15.94
N ASP A 133 -3.74 -30.08 15.08
CA ASP A 133 -4.71 -29.15 14.49
C ASP A 133 -5.93 -28.94 15.39
N ALA A 134 -6.26 -27.68 15.63
CA ALA A 134 -7.50 -27.24 16.24
C ALA A 134 -8.34 -26.42 15.24
N TYR A 135 -9.55 -26.89 14.93
CA TYR A 135 -10.51 -26.17 14.08
C TYR A 135 -11.62 -25.58 14.94
N PHE A 136 -11.72 -24.25 14.97
CA PHE A 136 -12.73 -23.51 15.72
C PHE A 136 -13.82 -23.00 14.78
N ARG A 137 -15.09 -23.10 15.20
CA ARG A 137 -16.23 -22.63 14.42
C ARG A 137 -17.28 -21.94 15.30
N LYS A 138 -17.90 -20.91 14.72
CA LYS A 138 -18.95 -20.05 15.26
C LYS A 138 -18.52 -19.25 16.48
N ASP A 139 -18.72 -17.94 16.39
CA ASP A 139 -18.46 -16.96 17.45
C ASP A 139 -17.02 -17.09 18.01
N VAL A 140 -16.02 -17.19 17.11
CA VAL A 140 -14.62 -17.40 17.51
C VAL A 140 -13.99 -16.07 17.87
N VAL A 141 -13.48 -15.99 19.09
CA VAL A 141 -12.78 -14.82 19.61
C VAL A 141 -11.40 -15.24 20.11
N VAL A 142 -10.34 -14.71 19.51
CA VAL A 142 -8.96 -14.85 19.96
C VAL A 142 -8.55 -13.57 20.70
N ARG A 143 -7.90 -13.72 21.84
CA ARG A 143 -7.37 -12.63 22.66
C ARG A 143 -5.90 -12.92 22.94
N THR A 144 -5.02 -12.13 22.35
CA THR A 144 -3.58 -12.09 22.67
C THR A 144 -3.30 -10.86 23.57
N VAL A 145 -2.03 -10.53 23.82
CA VAL A 145 -1.65 -9.30 24.54
C VAL A 145 -2.04 -8.05 23.74
N ASP A 146 -1.72 -8.05 22.44
CA ASP A 146 -1.77 -6.85 21.59
C ASP A 146 -3.01 -6.81 20.68
N VAL A 147 -3.66 -7.95 20.43
CA VAL A 147 -4.66 -8.10 19.36
C VAL A 147 -5.89 -8.87 19.82
N LYS A 148 -7.06 -8.46 19.31
CA LYS A 148 -8.35 -9.15 19.47
C LYS A 148 -8.88 -9.54 18.09
N ILE A 149 -9.05 -10.82 17.83
CA ILE A 149 -9.52 -11.35 16.55
C ILE A 149 -10.93 -11.90 16.71
N TYR A 150 -11.81 -11.53 15.77
CA TYR A 150 -13.20 -11.95 15.70
C TYR A 150 -13.42 -12.64 14.35
N THR A 151 -13.82 -13.92 14.34
CA THR A 151 -14.02 -14.70 13.11
C THR A 151 -15.10 -15.77 13.28
N ASP A 152 -15.73 -16.21 12.18
CA ASP A 152 -16.59 -17.39 12.23
C ASP A 152 -15.78 -18.70 12.30
N SER A 153 -14.71 -18.84 11.51
CA SER A 153 -14.06 -20.12 11.27
C SER A 153 -12.54 -19.97 11.09
N MET A 154 -11.78 -20.65 11.94
CA MET A 154 -10.31 -20.67 11.89
C MET A 154 -9.74 -22.07 12.19
N ARG A 155 -8.53 -22.33 11.67
CA ARG A 155 -7.66 -23.44 12.06
C ARG A 155 -6.43 -22.86 12.76
N TYR A 156 -5.95 -23.52 13.80
CA TYR A 156 -4.66 -23.28 14.41
C TYR A 156 -3.88 -24.58 14.49
N ASN A 157 -2.61 -24.56 14.09
CA ASN A 157 -1.68 -25.66 14.31
C ASN A 157 -0.68 -25.25 15.40
N SER A 158 -0.56 -26.03 16.47
CA SER A 158 0.32 -25.67 17.59
C SER A 158 1.79 -26.07 17.42
N ILE A 159 2.12 -26.90 16.42
CA ILE A 159 3.51 -27.22 16.04
C ILE A 159 4.06 -26.10 15.15
N GLU A 160 3.37 -25.81 14.04
CA GLU A 160 3.78 -24.80 13.05
C GLU A 160 3.56 -23.35 13.54
N ARG A 161 2.75 -23.16 14.59
CA ARG A 161 2.29 -21.86 15.12
C ARG A 161 1.61 -20.96 14.06
N ILE A 162 0.95 -21.60 13.08
CA ILE A 162 0.20 -20.93 12.02
C ILE A 162 -1.30 -20.94 12.35
N THR A 163 -1.92 -19.78 12.22
CA THR A 163 -3.38 -19.60 12.19
C THR A 163 -3.84 -19.41 10.75
N TYR A 164 -4.95 -20.07 10.37
CA TYR A 164 -5.64 -19.88 9.09
C TYR A 164 -7.07 -19.39 9.33
N PHE A 165 -7.51 -18.41 8.55
CA PHE A 165 -8.85 -17.83 8.56
C PHE A 165 -9.60 -18.24 7.28
N TYR A 166 -10.86 -18.69 7.44
CA TYR A 166 -11.69 -19.23 6.34
C TYR A 166 -13.04 -18.53 6.18
N GLY A 167 -13.17 -17.32 6.70
CA GLY A 167 -14.39 -16.51 6.56
C GLY A 167 -14.19 -15.10 7.13
N PRO A 168 -15.26 -14.28 7.16
CA PRO A 168 -15.23 -12.90 7.65
C PRO A 168 -14.53 -12.79 9.00
N THR A 169 -13.42 -12.07 8.99
CA THR A 169 -12.47 -11.97 10.09
C THR A 169 -12.13 -10.50 10.30
N ASN A 170 -12.23 -10.04 11.54
CA ASN A 170 -11.79 -8.71 11.94
C ASN A 170 -10.71 -8.81 13.02
N ILE A 171 -9.54 -8.26 12.72
CA ILE A 171 -8.34 -8.24 13.55
C ILE A 171 -8.17 -6.83 14.08
N LYS A 172 -8.38 -6.63 15.39
CA LYS A 172 -8.31 -5.32 16.04
C LYS A 172 -7.06 -5.22 16.90
N GLY A 173 -6.22 -4.23 16.62
CA GLY A 173 -5.14 -3.82 17.50
C GLY A 173 -5.66 -3.11 18.75
N ASN A 174 -4.75 -2.75 19.65
CA ASN A 174 -5.08 -2.04 20.87
C ASN A 174 -5.09 -0.51 20.71
N GLU A 175 -4.53 0.04 19.61
CA GLU A 175 -4.31 1.49 19.45
C GLU A 175 -5.28 2.15 18.47
N GLY A 176 -6.00 1.36 17.68
CA GLY A 176 -7.05 1.82 16.75
C GLY A 176 -7.00 1.15 15.39
N GLU A 177 -6.02 0.29 15.16
CA GLU A 177 -5.83 -0.50 13.96
C GLU A 177 -6.91 -1.57 13.85
N ASN A 178 -7.47 -1.73 12.66
CA ASN A 178 -8.50 -2.72 12.38
C ASN A 178 -8.33 -3.25 10.95
N LEU A 179 -8.13 -4.55 10.81
CA LEU A 179 -8.05 -5.26 9.53
C LEU A 179 -9.25 -6.19 9.37
N TYR A 180 -10.10 -5.90 8.39
CA TYR A 180 -11.10 -6.83 7.87
C TYR A 180 -10.52 -7.65 6.71
N THR A 181 -10.82 -8.94 6.67
CA THR A 181 -10.43 -9.89 5.62
C THR A 181 -11.36 -11.12 5.63
N GLU A 182 -11.51 -11.82 4.52
CA GLU A 182 -12.31 -13.06 4.44
C GLU A 182 -11.47 -14.34 4.37
N ARG A 183 -10.17 -14.23 4.08
CA ARG A 183 -9.26 -15.37 4.02
C ARG A 183 -7.85 -14.95 4.36
N GLY A 184 -7.13 -15.78 5.10
CA GLY A 184 -5.72 -15.51 5.31
C GLY A 184 -5.00 -16.51 6.21
N ASN A 185 -3.74 -16.23 6.46
CA ASN A 185 -2.92 -16.94 7.43
C ASN A 185 -1.94 -15.99 8.13
N TYR A 186 -1.57 -16.36 9.35
CA TYR A 186 -0.57 -15.68 10.16
C TYR A 186 0.37 -16.70 10.80
N SER A 187 1.67 -16.54 10.58
CA SER A 187 2.71 -17.32 11.27
C SER A 187 3.23 -16.51 12.44
N THR A 188 3.00 -17.00 13.66
CA THR A 188 3.43 -16.33 14.90
C THR A 188 4.96 -16.34 15.05
N GLU A 189 5.61 -17.39 14.53
CA GLU A 189 7.05 -17.59 14.61
C GLU A 189 7.83 -16.66 13.68
N ASN A 190 7.41 -16.57 12.41
CA ASN A 190 8.06 -15.71 11.43
C ASN A 190 7.54 -14.26 11.45
N GLY A 191 6.39 -14.01 12.09
CA GLY A 191 5.73 -12.69 12.09
C GLY A 191 5.17 -12.29 10.71
N ILE A 192 4.90 -13.27 9.84
CA ILE A 192 4.41 -13.06 8.47
C ILE A 192 2.89 -13.23 8.44
N ALA A 193 2.20 -12.25 7.86
CA ALA A 193 0.77 -12.27 7.62
C ALA A 193 0.45 -12.24 6.12
N LYS A 194 -0.54 -13.01 5.69
CA LYS A 194 -1.00 -13.10 4.29
C LYS A 194 -2.53 -13.12 4.28
N PHE A 195 -3.15 -12.11 3.69
CA PHE A 195 -4.60 -11.93 3.68
C PHE A 195 -5.12 -11.70 2.26
N SER A 196 -6.31 -12.22 1.95
CA SER A 196 -6.94 -12.09 0.64
C SER A 196 -8.46 -12.03 0.77
N LEU A 197 -9.10 -11.52 -0.29
CA LEU A 197 -10.54 -11.28 -0.39
C LEU A 197 -11.04 -10.14 0.52
N ASN A 198 -11.54 -9.08 -0.12
CA ASN A 198 -12.18 -7.91 0.51
C ASN A 198 -11.36 -7.27 1.64
N ASN A 199 -10.02 -7.22 1.52
CA ASN A 199 -9.19 -6.69 2.59
C ASN A 199 -9.43 -5.19 2.78
N LEU A 200 -9.68 -4.79 4.02
CA LEU A 200 -9.74 -3.40 4.44
C LEU A 200 -8.96 -3.21 5.74
N TYR A 201 -7.84 -2.51 5.66
CA TYR A 201 -7.08 -2.02 6.81
C TYR A 201 -7.48 -0.58 7.12
N THR A 202 -7.69 -0.25 8.39
CA THR A 202 -8.01 1.10 8.85
C THR A 202 -7.22 1.48 10.10
N GLU A 203 -6.73 2.70 10.14
CA GLU A 203 -5.98 3.28 11.25
C GLU A 203 -6.26 4.79 11.34
N GLY A 204 -7.06 5.23 12.32
CA GLY A 204 -7.38 6.65 12.51
C GLY A 204 -8.06 7.29 11.28
N SER A 205 -7.32 8.14 10.55
CA SER A 205 -7.79 8.78 9.31
C SER A 205 -7.52 7.96 8.04
N ARG A 206 -6.76 6.86 8.14
CA ARG A 206 -6.19 6.11 7.02
C ARG A 206 -6.95 4.82 6.74
N PHE A 207 -7.15 4.55 5.46
CA PHE A 207 -7.87 3.40 4.93
C PHE A 207 -7.07 2.82 3.76
N LEU A 208 -6.87 1.51 3.76
CA LEU A 208 -6.20 0.77 2.69
C LEU A 208 -7.09 -0.41 2.28
N LYS A 209 -7.49 -0.43 1.00
CA LYS A 209 -8.23 -1.53 0.36
C LYS A 209 -7.35 -2.20 -0.70
N SER A 210 -7.43 -3.53 -0.81
CA SER A 210 -6.78 -4.33 -1.88
C SER A 210 -7.33 -5.76 -1.93
N ASP A 211 -7.06 -6.49 -3.01
CA ASP A 211 -7.48 -7.89 -3.12
C ASP A 211 -6.59 -8.83 -2.31
N SER A 212 -5.33 -8.46 -2.08
CA SER A 212 -4.36 -9.22 -1.29
C SER A 212 -3.38 -8.33 -0.53
N LEU A 213 -3.14 -8.67 0.74
CA LEU A 213 -2.16 -8.03 1.62
C LEU A 213 -1.11 -9.05 2.08
N TYR A 214 0.13 -8.61 2.15
CA TYR A 214 1.26 -9.29 2.78
C TYR A 214 1.88 -8.33 3.80
N PHE A 215 2.25 -8.83 4.98
CA PHE A 215 2.94 -8.04 5.99
C PHE A 215 4.04 -8.86 6.66
N GLU A 216 5.21 -8.26 6.84
CA GLU A 216 6.38 -8.86 7.48
C GLU A 216 6.81 -8.02 8.69
N ARG A 217 6.50 -8.55 9.89
CA ARG A 217 6.68 -7.81 11.15
C ARG A 217 8.14 -7.48 11.48
N GLN A 218 9.10 -8.31 11.08
CA GLN A 218 10.51 -8.09 11.44
C GLN A 218 11.11 -6.89 10.70
N GLU A 219 10.69 -6.68 9.45
CA GLU A 219 11.15 -5.57 8.62
C GLU A 219 10.26 -4.33 8.66
N GLY A 220 9.01 -4.46 9.12
CA GLY A 220 8.02 -3.37 9.08
C GLY A 220 7.53 -3.08 7.66
N ILE A 221 7.44 -4.11 6.81
CA ILE A 221 7.09 -3.98 5.39
C ILE A 221 5.70 -4.54 5.14
N GLY A 222 4.79 -3.67 4.68
CA GLY A 222 3.47 -4.02 4.18
C GLY A 222 3.41 -3.95 2.65
N LYS A 223 2.75 -4.90 2.02
CA LYS A 223 2.56 -4.97 0.56
C LYS A 223 1.10 -5.24 0.23
N ALA A 224 0.57 -4.49 -0.71
CA ALA A 224 -0.81 -4.59 -1.20
C ALA A 224 -0.79 -4.87 -2.70
N TYR A 225 -1.64 -5.79 -3.14
CA TYR A 225 -1.68 -6.29 -4.52
C TYR A 225 -3.11 -6.28 -5.05
N ASN A 226 -3.24 -5.79 -6.28
CA ASN A 226 -4.46 -5.63 -7.06
C ASN A 226 -5.52 -4.72 -6.41
N ASN A 227 -6.11 -3.84 -7.22
CA ASN A 227 -7.12 -2.87 -6.80
C ASN A 227 -6.73 -2.09 -5.54
N VAL A 228 -5.45 -1.70 -5.45
CA VAL A 228 -4.91 -1.03 -4.26
C VAL A 228 -5.44 0.39 -4.21
N VAL A 229 -6.15 0.73 -3.14
CA VAL A 229 -6.63 2.08 -2.90
C VAL A 229 -6.28 2.50 -1.47
N PHE A 230 -5.49 3.57 -1.36
CA PHE A 230 -5.15 4.22 -0.09
C PHE A 230 -5.91 5.55 0.02
N VAL A 231 -6.45 5.85 1.19
CA VAL A 231 -7.17 7.10 1.48
C VAL A 231 -6.72 7.61 2.85
N ASP A 232 -6.25 8.86 2.92
CA ASP A 232 -6.10 9.61 4.18
C ASP A 232 -7.14 10.73 4.22
N THR A 233 -8.17 10.53 5.05
CA THR A 233 -9.30 11.45 5.21
C THR A 233 -8.91 12.77 5.88
N LEU A 234 -7.76 12.81 6.58
CA LEU A 234 -7.20 14.01 7.16
C LEU A 234 -6.47 14.80 6.08
N ASP A 235 -5.51 14.21 5.37
CA ASP A 235 -4.71 14.92 4.37
C ASP A 235 -5.48 15.25 3.08
N LYS A 236 -6.73 14.76 2.92
CA LYS A 236 -7.50 14.82 1.66
C LYS A 236 -6.73 14.25 0.47
N PHE A 237 -5.95 13.21 0.78
CA PHE A 237 -5.03 12.53 -0.11
C PHE A 237 -5.57 11.13 -0.36
N TYR A 238 -5.69 10.73 -1.61
CA TYR A 238 -6.02 9.36 -1.96
C TYR A 238 -5.28 8.92 -3.21
N ALA A 239 -4.93 7.64 -3.23
CA ALA A 239 -4.05 7.06 -4.23
C ALA A 239 -4.52 5.68 -4.67
N TYR A 240 -4.41 5.40 -5.96
CA TYR A 240 -4.76 4.15 -6.61
C TYR A 240 -3.53 3.51 -7.24
N GLY A 241 -3.49 2.18 -7.34
CA GLY A 241 -2.46 1.44 -8.09
C GLY A 241 -2.75 -0.06 -8.17
N GLY A 242 -1.98 -0.79 -8.98
CA GLY A 242 -1.98 -2.27 -8.98
C GLY A 242 -1.12 -2.87 -7.88
N TYR A 243 -0.08 -2.15 -7.44
CA TYR A 243 0.78 -2.52 -6.31
C TYR A 243 1.03 -1.31 -5.40
N GLY A 244 1.08 -1.58 -4.10
CA GLY A 244 1.48 -0.62 -3.08
C GLY A 244 2.40 -1.27 -2.05
N GLU A 245 3.48 -0.59 -1.69
CA GLU A 245 4.39 -0.98 -0.62
C GLU A 245 4.43 0.12 0.45
N TYR A 246 4.38 -0.28 1.72
CA TYR A 246 4.52 0.58 2.88
C TYR A 246 5.73 0.13 3.71
N ASN A 247 6.56 1.10 4.11
CA ASN A 247 7.69 0.89 5.01
C ASN A 247 7.48 1.67 6.31
N GLU A 248 7.33 0.96 7.41
CA GLU A 248 7.06 1.50 8.74
C GLU A 248 8.24 2.29 9.30
N LYS A 249 9.49 1.85 9.03
CA LYS A 249 10.71 2.45 9.58
C LYS A 249 10.91 3.91 9.14
N ASP A 250 10.32 4.29 8.01
CA ASP A 250 10.47 5.62 7.45
C ASP A 250 9.16 6.25 6.96
N GLU A 251 8.01 5.67 7.31
CA GLU A 251 6.66 6.12 6.95
C GLU A 251 6.51 6.45 5.46
N SER A 252 7.08 5.61 4.60
CA SER A 252 7.01 5.78 3.14
C SER A 252 6.05 4.81 2.46
N ILE A 253 5.43 5.30 1.38
CA ILE A 253 4.48 4.59 0.53
C ILE A 253 5.02 4.65 -0.91
N THR A 254 5.17 3.50 -1.56
CA THR A 254 5.50 3.38 -2.98
C THR A 254 4.31 2.76 -3.71
N MET A 255 3.83 3.36 -4.80
CA MET A 255 2.79 2.78 -5.66
C MET A 255 3.26 2.68 -7.11
N THR A 256 2.95 1.55 -7.74
CA THR A 256 3.24 1.23 -9.14
C THR A 256 1.99 0.67 -9.83
N ASP A 257 2.15 0.21 -11.08
CA ASP A 257 1.10 -0.40 -11.90
C ASP A 257 -0.11 0.54 -12.10
N LYS A 258 0.11 1.56 -12.95
CA LYS A 258 -0.82 2.68 -13.22
C LYS A 258 -1.15 3.50 -11.95
N PRO A 259 -0.14 3.97 -11.18
CA PRO A 259 -0.39 4.69 -9.96
C PRO A 259 -1.01 6.07 -10.23
N LEU A 260 -2.01 6.46 -9.43
CA LEU A 260 -2.70 7.75 -9.55
C LEU A 260 -2.90 8.34 -8.16
N ILE A 261 -2.27 9.48 -7.88
CA ILE A 261 -2.52 10.31 -6.69
C ILE A 261 -3.55 11.40 -7.04
N ILE A 262 -4.46 11.67 -6.11
CA ILE A 262 -5.38 12.79 -6.16
C ILE A 262 -5.30 13.55 -4.83
N SER A 263 -5.11 14.87 -4.93
CA SER A 263 -5.10 15.81 -3.81
C SER A 263 -6.18 16.85 -4.02
N VAL A 264 -7.09 16.97 -3.06
CA VAL A 264 -8.23 17.89 -3.14
C VAL A 264 -7.80 19.32 -2.78
N VAL A 265 -8.23 20.29 -3.58
CA VAL A 265 -7.89 21.72 -3.41
C VAL A 265 -9.19 22.50 -3.17
N LYS A 266 -9.20 23.39 -2.18
CA LYS A 266 -10.37 24.23 -1.84
C LYS A 266 -10.42 25.43 -2.79
N GLU A 267 -11.56 25.64 -3.44
CA GLU A 267 -11.90 26.98 -3.95
C GLU A 267 -12.52 27.78 -2.80
N GLU A 268 -11.92 28.93 -2.47
CA GLU A 268 -12.65 29.93 -1.68
C GLU A 268 -13.68 30.58 -2.60
N LYS A 269 -14.96 30.56 -2.18
CA LYS A 269 -15.99 31.32 -2.88
C LYS A 269 -15.64 32.80 -2.80
N ASP A 270 -15.39 33.39 -3.96
CA ASP A 270 -15.24 34.83 -4.13
C ASP A 270 -16.42 35.56 -3.48
N SER A 271 -16.14 36.32 -2.43
CA SER A 271 -17.15 36.85 -1.51
C SER A 271 -17.72 38.17 -2.01
N LEU A 272 -18.26 38.18 -3.22
CA LEU A 272 -19.02 39.30 -3.77
C LEU A 272 -20.49 39.17 -3.37
N GLN A 273 -20.88 39.95 -2.37
CA GLN A 273 -22.25 40.04 -1.89
C GLN A 273 -23.18 40.61 -2.98
N SER A 274 -24.21 39.87 -3.37
CA SER A 274 -25.45 40.45 -3.90
C SER A 274 -26.61 40.11 -2.97
N ASP A 275 -26.99 41.11 -2.17
CA ASP A 275 -28.07 40.99 -1.20
C ASP A 275 -29.41 40.82 -1.93
N SER A 276 -30.22 39.84 -1.55
CA SER A 276 -31.55 39.61 -2.11
C SER A 276 -32.44 38.89 -1.12
N ILE A 277 -33.40 39.67 -0.60
CA ILE A 277 -34.22 39.36 0.55
C ILE A 277 -35.19 38.21 0.26
N ALA A 278 -35.25 37.24 1.18
CA ALA A 278 -36.17 36.12 1.10
C ALA A 278 -37.63 36.51 1.44
N ALA A 279 -38.58 35.87 0.76
CA ALA A 279 -39.99 35.81 1.16
C ALA A 279 -40.38 34.34 1.35
N PRO A 280 -41.03 33.94 2.47
CA PRO A 280 -41.41 32.56 2.71
C PRO A 280 -42.75 32.22 2.06
N LEU A 281 -42.87 31.02 1.51
CA LEU A 281 -44.16 30.41 1.14
C LEU A 281 -44.32 29.06 1.82
N SER A 282 -45.57 28.78 2.19
CA SER A 282 -45.99 27.77 3.17
C SER A 282 -45.98 26.34 2.65
N VAL A 283 -45.74 25.41 3.57
CA VAL A 283 -46.00 23.98 3.38
C VAL A 283 -47.47 23.71 3.77
N GLU A 284 -48.28 23.21 2.84
CA GLU A 284 -49.49 22.47 3.19
C GLU A 284 -49.20 20.97 3.11
N THR A 285 -49.48 20.27 4.20
CA THR A 285 -49.54 18.81 4.25
C THR A 285 -50.94 18.37 3.86
N ASP A 286 -51.08 17.44 2.92
CA ASP A 286 -52.30 16.64 2.81
C ASP A 286 -51.98 15.15 2.84
N SER A 287 -52.90 14.38 3.41
CA SER A 287 -52.66 13.03 3.91
C SER A 287 -53.80 12.11 3.48
N LEU A 288 -53.49 11.06 2.72
CA LEU A 288 -54.49 10.10 2.23
C LEU A 288 -54.16 8.65 2.60
N ALA A 289 -55.21 8.01 3.09
CA ALA A 289 -55.24 6.78 3.88
C ALA A 289 -54.87 5.49 3.15
N LEU A 290 -54.47 4.51 3.97
CA LEU A 290 -54.53 3.08 3.64
C LEU A 290 -55.98 2.59 3.55
N ASN A 291 -56.25 1.74 2.55
CA ASN A 291 -57.19 0.62 2.63
C ASN A 291 -56.67 -0.46 1.66
N GLY A 292 -56.68 -1.71 2.06
CA GLY A 292 -56.19 -2.83 1.23
C GLY A 292 -57.28 -3.86 0.96
N ASP A 293 -57.06 -4.72 -0.04
CA ASP A 293 -57.28 -6.17 0.07
C ASP A 293 -56.61 -6.92 -1.13
N SER A 294 -56.58 -8.25 -1.04
CA SER A 294 -56.33 -9.27 -2.08
C SER A 294 -54.89 -9.66 -2.42
N LEU A 295 -54.52 -10.84 -1.90
CA LEU A 295 -53.44 -11.72 -2.37
C LEU A 295 -53.97 -12.73 -3.41
N VAL A 296 -53.51 -12.70 -4.67
CA VAL A 296 -53.57 -13.86 -5.59
C VAL A 296 -52.35 -13.98 -6.50
N VAL A 297 -51.61 -15.07 -6.28
CA VAL A 297 -50.75 -15.88 -7.18
C VAL A 297 -50.47 -15.42 -8.63
N GLN A 298 -49.18 -15.21 -8.92
CA GLN A 298 -48.35 -15.78 -10.04
C GLN A 298 -46.91 -15.29 -9.75
N ARG A 299 -45.84 -16.09 -9.55
CA ARG A 299 -45.45 -17.39 -10.13
C ARG A 299 -45.48 -17.42 -11.65
N ASP A 300 -44.73 -16.50 -12.26
CA ASP A 300 -43.72 -16.78 -13.30
C ASP A 300 -42.91 -15.50 -13.59
N THR A 301 -41.58 -15.56 -13.41
CA THR A 301 -40.54 -14.57 -13.85
C THR A 301 -39.17 -14.85 -13.22
N LEU A 302 -39.10 -15.61 -12.12
CA LEU A 302 -37.87 -16.09 -11.47
C LEU A 302 -37.16 -17.21 -12.27
N ALA A 303 -36.89 -16.95 -13.55
CA ALA A 303 -36.13 -17.82 -14.45
C ALA A 303 -35.29 -17.07 -15.51
N ALA A 304 -35.53 -15.77 -15.73
CA ALA A 304 -34.90 -15.02 -16.82
C ALA A 304 -33.66 -14.17 -16.43
N ASN A 305 -33.38 -13.98 -15.14
CA ASN A 305 -32.29 -13.11 -14.65
C ASN A 305 -31.08 -13.90 -14.07
N ARG A 306 -30.78 -15.09 -14.59
CA ARG A 306 -29.61 -15.89 -14.13
C ARG A 306 -28.46 -16.00 -15.13
N THR A 307 -28.49 -15.23 -16.22
CA THR A 307 -27.48 -15.25 -17.30
C THR A 307 -27.07 -13.83 -17.73
N ALA A 308 -27.02 -12.89 -16.79
CA ALA A 308 -26.63 -11.49 -17.03
C ALA A 308 -25.82 -10.89 -15.86
N LEU A 309 -24.99 -11.72 -15.20
CA LEU A 309 -24.08 -11.33 -14.11
C LEU A 309 -22.68 -11.93 -14.35
N GLN A 310 -22.16 -11.78 -15.57
CA GLN A 310 -20.79 -12.17 -15.90
C GLN A 310 -20.15 -11.34 -17.03
N ASP A 311 -20.51 -10.06 -17.12
CA ASP A 311 -19.59 -9.02 -17.62
C ASP A 311 -20.05 -7.67 -17.07
N SER A 312 -19.20 -7.03 -16.26
CA SER A 312 -19.38 -5.67 -15.76
C SER A 312 -18.03 -5.14 -15.30
N SER A 313 -17.18 -4.86 -16.29
CA SER A 313 -16.11 -3.87 -16.14
C SER A 313 -16.65 -2.60 -15.48
N LEU A 314 -15.91 -2.05 -14.52
CA LEU A 314 -16.33 -0.92 -13.68
C LEU A 314 -16.42 0.39 -14.49
N GLN A 315 -17.53 0.59 -15.20
CA GLN A 315 -17.87 1.89 -15.79
C GLN A 315 -18.53 2.79 -14.73
N TYR A 316 -17.76 3.79 -14.28
CA TYR A 316 -18.23 4.83 -13.36
C TYR A 316 -19.33 5.68 -14.01
N ARG A 317 -20.60 5.38 -13.68
CA ARG A 317 -21.74 6.24 -14.00
C ARG A 317 -22.13 7.06 -12.79
N ASP A 318 -21.73 8.33 -12.80
CA ASP A 318 -22.27 9.33 -11.89
C ASP A 318 -23.77 9.50 -12.14
N SER A 319 -24.58 9.12 -11.15
CA SER A 319 -26.03 9.26 -11.17
C SER A 319 -26.56 9.93 -9.90
N THR A 320 -25.87 10.97 -9.43
CA THR A 320 -26.46 11.91 -8.46
C THR A 320 -26.59 13.31 -9.05
N GLY A 321 -27.83 13.74 -9.28
CA GLY A 321 -28.17 15.06 -9.85
C GLY A 321 -27.97 16.24 -8.89
N VAL A 322 -26.91 16.24 -8.10
CA VAL A 322 -26.49 17.34 -7.24
C VAL A 322 -25.24 17.93 -7.87
N ARG A 323 -25.30 19.18 -8.35
CA ARG A 323 -24.08 19.89 -8.80
C ARG A 323 -23.14 20.00 -7.59
N PRO A 324 -21.96 19.35 -7.58
CA PRO A 324 -21.00 19.61 -6.52
C PRO A 324 -20.57 21.08 -6.62
N ASN A 325 -20.28 21.71 -5.48
CA ASN A 325 -19.44 22.91 -5.50
C ASN A 325 -18.14 22.53 -6.25
N SER A 326 -17.61 23.41 -7.11
CA SER A 326 -16.39 23.14 -7.87
C SER A 326 -15.20 23.01 -6.93
N VAL A 327 -14.93 21.79 -6.49
CA VAL A 327 -13.70 21.48 -5.76
C VAL A 327 -12.67 21.10 -6.81
N ASP A 328 -11.76 22.03 -7.13
CA ASP A 328 -10.65 21.70 -8.01
C ASP A 328 -9.73 20.68 -7.34
N SER A 329 -9.03 19.88 -8.12
CA SER A 329 -8.18 18.81 -7.58
C SER A 329 -6.97 18.61 -8.46
N ILE A 330 -5.85 18.30 -7.81
CA ILE A 330 -4.60 17.95 -8.48
C ILE A 330 -4.60 16.43 -8.65
N TYR A 331 -4.57 15.99 -9.90
CA TYR A 331 -4.45 14.60 -10.30
C TYR A 331 -3.04 14.37 -10.85
N MET A 332 -2.39 13.25 -10.48
CA MET A 332 -0.99 12.99 -10.79
C MET A 332 -0.71 11.50 -11.00
N THR A 333 0.00 11.16 -12.08
CA THR A 333 0.44 9.78 -12.39
C THR A 333 1.88 9.76 -12.91
N ALA A 334 2.52 8.60 -12.82
CA ALA A 334 3.92 8.33 -13.22
C ALA A 334 4.12 6.82 -13.45
N ASP A 335 5.36 6.36 -13.64
CA ASP A 335 5.71 4.93 -13.50
C ASP A 335 5.77 4.48 -12.04
N THR A 336 6.30 5.34 -11.17
CA THR A 336 6.34 5.10 -9.72
C THR A 336 6.01 6.39 -8.98
N LEU A 337 5.02 6.33 -8.10
CA LEU A 337 4.71 7.40 -7.15
C LEU A 337 5.21 6.99 -5.77
N TYR A 338 6.06 7.82 -5.18
CA TYR A 338 6.63 7.63 -3.86
C TYR A 338 6.20 8.80 -2.96
N SER A 339 5.67 8.52 -1.78
CA SER A 339 5.38 9.54 -0.76
C SER A 339 6.05 9.14 0.55
N LYS A 340 6.48 10.12 1.33
CA LYS A 340 7.09 9.92 2.65
C LYS A 340 6.70 11.04 3.59
N MET A 341 6.43 10.70 4.85
CA MET A 341 6.36 11.67 5.94
C MET A 341 7.75 11.87 6.53
N ILE A 342 8.22 13.12 6.61
CA ILE A 342 9.51 13.45 7.24
C ILE A 342 9.34 14.52 8.32
N PRO A 343 10.16 14.50 9.38
CA PRO A 343 10.20 15.59 10.35
C PRO A 343 10.47 16.94 9.65
N ARG A 344 9.75 17.99 10.03
CA ARG A 344 9.94 19.33 9.45
C ARG A 344 11.37 19.87 9.65
N SER A 345 12.08 19.41 10.68
CA SER A 345 13.49 19.70 10.95
C SER A 345 14.46 19.08 9.94
N GLU A 346 14.08 17.98 9.28
CA GLU A 346 14.87 17.33 8.21
C GLU A 346 14.53 17.89 6.81
N TYR A 347 13.47 18.69 6.69
CA TYR A 347 13.10 19.32 5.43
C TYR A 347 14.01 20.51 5.12
N PHE A 348 14.70 20.47 3.99
CA PHE A 348 15.43 21.62 3.44
C PHE A 348 14.55 22.38 2.43
N PRO A 349 13.92 23.50 2.81
CA PRO A 349 13.06 24.26 1.91
C PRO A 349 13.88 24.97 0.83
N LEU A 350 13.43 24.88 -0.41
CA LEU A 350 14.05 25.58 -1.53
C LEU A 350 13.51 27.00 -1.60
N ASN A 351 14.27 27.96 -1.08
CA ASN A 351 13.98 29.37 -1.29
C ASN A 351 14.68 29.88 -2.56
N LEU A 352 13.89 30.18 -3.58
CA LEU A 352 14.36 30.69 -4.87
C LEU A 352 14.78 32.17 -4.82
N ASN A 353 14.51 32.90 -3.73
CA ASN A 353 14.84 34.33 -3.52
C ASN A 353 14.38 35.25 -4.68
N LEU A 354 13.22 34.95 -5.28
CA LEU A 354 12.66 35.69 -6.41
C LEU A 354 12.06 37.03 -5.94
N SER A 355 12.42 38.11 -6.62
CA SER A 355 11.93 39.47 -6.32
C SER A 355 10.92 39.92 -7.39
N ARG A 356 9.72 40.39 -6.98
CA ARG A 356 8.64 40.81 -7.92
C ARG A 356 9.04 42.00 -8.80
N ASP A 357 10.03 42.77 -8.38
CA ASP A 357 10.72 43.86 -9.09
C ASP A 357 11.76 43.38 -10.12
N GLY A 358 12.04 42.07 -10.20
CA GLY A 358 12.89 41.43 -11.21
C GLY A 358 14.32 41.13 -10.76
N GLY A 359 14.74 41.67 -9.60
CA GLY A 359 16.10 41.52 -9.09
C GLY A 359 17.17 42.13 -10.01
N GLN A 360 18.45 41.89 -9.68
CA GLN A 360 19.56 42.36 -10.49
C GLN A 360 19.60 41.68 -11.87
N LEU A 361 20.17 42.36 -12.86
CA LEU A 361 20.51 41.75 -14.14
C LEU A 361 21.65 40.76 -13.92
N LEU A 362 21.57 39.59 -14.56
CA LEU A 362 22.67 38.64 -14.61
C LEU A 362 23.63 39.09 -15.72
N ASP A 363 24.51 40.02 -15.37
CA ASP A 363 25.71 40.32 -16.16
C ASP A 363 26.71 39.16 -15.97
N GLU A 364 26.43 38.02 -16.61
CA GLU A 364 27.42 36.94 -16.75
C GLU A 364 28.50 37.42 -17.72
N GLU A 365 29.76 37.44 -17.27
CA GLU A 365 30.90 37.73 -18.13
C GLU A 365 30.88 36.75 -19.32
N GLU A 366 31.02 37.27 -20.54
CA GLU A 366 31.17 36.43 -21.74
C GLU A 366 32.50 35.67 -21.60
N ASP A 367 32.45 34.41 -21.14
CA ASP A 367 33.58 33.49 -21.25
C ASP A 367 34.00 33.42 -22.73
N ASP A 368 35.09 34.12 -23.04
CA ASP A 368 35.57 34.31 -24.41
C ASP A 368 36.25 33.04 -24.92
N TYR A 369 35.44 32.08 -25.38
CA TYR A 369 35.89 30.88 -26.08
C TYR A 369 36.40 31.18 -27.51
N SER A 370 36.91 32.40 -27.80
CA SER A 370 37.46 32.79 -29.10
C SER A 370 38.98 33.03 -29.12
N SER A 371 39.78 32.04 -28.68
CA SER A 371 41.14 31.85 -29.23
C SER A 371 41.75 30.46 -28.93
N PHE A 372 41.32 29.44 -29.67
CA PHE A 372 42.19 28.27 -29.92
C PHE A 372 43.26 28.64 -30.96
N ASP A 373 44.20 29.52 -30.58
CA ASP A 373 45.33 29.88 -31.42
C ASP A 373 46.48 28.89 -31.19
N ILE A 374 46.61 27.93 -32.10
CA ILE A 374 47.62 26.87 -32.03
C ILE A 374 48.98 27.46 -32.39
N THR A 375 49.75 27.85 -31.39
CA THR A 375 51.19 28.15 -31.54
C THR A 375 52.04 27.09 -30.82
N PRO A 376 53.07 26.54 -31.49
CA PRO A 376 53.89 25.46 -30.93
C PRO A 376 54.87 25.99 -29.86
N PRO A 377 55.30 25.15 -28.91
CA PRO A 377 56.24 25.54 -27.87
C PRO A 377 57.66 25.65 -28.44
N ASP A 378 58.39 26.69 -28.06
CA ASP A 378 59.84 26.78 -28.25
C ASP A 378 60.53 27.39 -27.02
N GLU A 379 61.83 27.18 -26.91
CA GLU A 379 62.57 27.08 -25.64
C GLU A 379 62.98 28.41 -24.95
N SER A 380 63.39 28.27 -23.67
CA SER A 380 64.13 29.24 -22.82
C SER A 380 63.36 30.48 -22.30
N GLY A 381 63.65 31.04 -21.12
CA GLY A 381 64.61 30.67 -20.08
C GLY A 381 65.11 31.93 -19.34
N GLU A 382 65.07 31.93 -17.99
CA GLU A 382 65.63 32.94 -17.07
C GLU A 382 65.00 34.37 -17.09
N THR A 383 65.00 35.20 -16.03
CA THR A 383 65.03 35.07 -14.55
C THR A 383 64.65 36.43 -13.90
N PHE A 384 64.14 36.44 -12.63
CA PHE A 384 64.20 37.50 -11.57
C PHE A 384 63.83 38.99 -11.92
N GLN A 385 63.24 39.87 -11.09
CA GLN A 385 62.79 39.97 -9.68
C GLN A 385 61.83 41.22 -9.59
N ASP A 386 61.15 41.66 -8.52
CA ASP A 386 61.11 41.32 -7.08
C ASP A 386 59.73 41.69 -6.42
N SER A 387 59.64 41.41 -5.12
CA SER A 387 58.70 41.75 -4.03
C SER A 387 57.91 43.08 -4.09
N THR A 388 56.69 43.22 -3.53
CA THR A 388 56.22 42.89 -2.16
C THR A 388 54.70 42.65 -2.12
N ALA A 389 54.14 41.54 -1.61
CA ALA A 389 53.98 41.11 -0.20
C ALA A 389 53.00 42.00 0.64
N ALA A 390 52.03 41.50 1.42
CA ALA A 390 51.38 40.18 1.60
C ALA A 390 50.08 40.41 2.45
N GLN A 391 49.21 39.47 2.88
CA GLN A 391 49.18 38.00 2.97
C GLN A 391 47.73 37.45 2.78
N VAL A 392 47.62 36.14 2.48
CA VAL A 392 46.46 35.25 2.73
C VAL A 392 47.04 33.93 3.28
N GLN A 393 46.34 33.17 4.15
CA GLN A 393 46.63 31.74 4.41
C GLN A 393 45.46 31.04 5.15
N PRO A 394 45.38 29.69 5.21
CA PRO A 394 44.31 29.02 4.47
C PRO A 394 43.60 27.90 5.25
N ASP A 395 42.89 27.05 4.50
CA ASP A 395 42.11 25.88 4.93
C ASP A 395 42.97 24.61 5.18
N SER A 396 42.32 23.54 5.67
CA SER A 396 42.65 22.11 5.65
C SER A 396 43.30 21.40 6.87
N LEU A 397 42.48 20.49 7.42
CA LEU A 397 42.75 19.05 7.71
C LEU A 397 43.22 18.54 9.10
N ALA A 398 42.43 17.53 9.54
CA ALA A 398 42.77 16.29 10.26
C ALA A 398 42.68 16.19 11.80
N ARG A 399 42.09 15.05 12.24
CA ARG A 399 41.87 14.56 13.62
C ARG A 399 43.18 14.02 14.25
N PRO A 400 43.27 13.77 15.58
CA PRO A 400 42.82 12.47 16.14
C PRO A 400 42.30 12.47 17.60
N ASP A 401 41.99 11.26 18.09
CA ASP A 401 41.37 10.85 19.36
C ASP A 401 41.93 11.38 20.69
N SER A 402 41.12 11.28 21.75
CA SER A 402 41.60 10.88 23.09
C SER A 402 40.53 10.11 23.89
N THR A 403 40.99 9.19 24.74
CA THR A 403 40.18 8.35 25.64
C THR A 403 40.66 8.48 27.09
N GLN A 404 39.74 8.37 28.05
CA GLN A 404 39.97 8.08 29.48
C GLN A 404 40.70 9.18 30.32
N ALA A 405 40.45 9.37 31.64
CA ALA A 405 39.42 8.84 32.55
C ALA A 405 39.36 9.67 33.87
N ALA A 406 38.42 9.31 34.75
CA ALA A 406 38.20 9.78 36.14
C ALA A 406 37.60 11.20 36.32
N GLY A 407 36.69 11.44 37.27
CA GLY A 407 35.99 10.48 38.14
C GLY A 407 35.23 11.14 39.30
N SER A 408 33.92 10.85 39.41
CA SER A 408 33.06 10.91 40.61
C SER A 408 33.08 12.16 41.52
N LEU A 409 31.97 12.93 41.54
CA LEU A 409 30.94 12.80 42.60
C LEU A 409 29.75 13.78 42.41
N LEU A 410 28.61 13.18 42.02
CA LEU A 410 27.21 13.52 42.31
C LEU A 410 26.89 14.79 43.14
N LYS A 411 26.03 15.69 42.60
CA LYS A 411 24.57 15.64 42.87
C LYS A 411 23.70 16.60 42.04
N ASP A 412 22.45 16.16 41.90
CA ASP A 412 21.19 16.86 41.61
C ASP A 412 20.88 17.40 40.19
N SER A 413 19.87 16.74 39.59
CA SER A 413 18.79 17.27 38.73
C SER A 413 18.96 17.33 37.20
N THR A 414 18.42 16.32 36.52
CA THR A 414 17.93 16.33 35.12
C THR A 414 16.50 15.78 35.12
N ALA A 415 15.49 16.46 34.57
CA ALA A 415 15.17 16.50 33.13
C ALA A 415 15.03 15.08 32.54
N ASN A 416 13.83 14.55 32.27
CA ASN A 416 12.82 14.96 31.29
C ASN A 416 13.29 14.76 29.83
N LEU A 417 12.74 13.75 29.15
CA LEU A 417 12.64 13.61 27.70
C LEU A 417 11.58 12.53 27.44
N LYS A 418 10.44 12.91 26.84
CA LYS A 418 9.44 11.98 26.32
C LYS A 418 9.52 12.00 24.79
N ALA A 419 10.00 10.92 24.19
CA ALA A 419 9.74 10.65 22.79
C ALA A 419 8.31 10.10 22.64
N VAL A 420 7.66 10.43 21.53
CA VAL A 420 6.36 9.90 21.12
C VAL A 420 6.57 9.33 19.73
N ASP A 421 6.86 8.04 19.68
CA ASP A 421 7.13 7.29 18.46
C ASP A 421 5.93 6.43 18.07
N SER A 422 5.76 6.25 16.77
CA SER A 422 4.74 5.42 16.12
C SER A 422 4.82 3.97 16.61
N VAL A 423 3.68 3.33 16.89
CA VAL A 423 3.67 2.05 17.60
C VAL A 423 3.87 0.85 16.68
N ALA A 424 5.14 0.52 16.49
CA ALA A 424 5.56 -0.86 16.28
C ALA A 424 5.19 -1.71 17.50
N ILE A 425 4.71 -2.94 17.27
CA ILE A 425 4.28 -3.87 18.34
C ILE A 425 5.48 -4.26 19.23
N ASN A 426 5.64 -3.55 20.35
CA ASN A 426 6.73 -3.71 21.31
C ASN A 426 6.55 -4.96 22.20
N LEU A 427 7.05 -6.10 21.73
CA LEU A 427 7.23 -7.32 22.53
C LEU A 427 8.70 -7.48 22.91
N LEU A 428 9.10 -6.81 24.00
CA LEU A 428 10.42 -6.97 24.61
C LEU A 428 10.39 -8.03 25.72
N ASP A 429 11.39 -8.91 25.65
CA ASP A 429 11.59 -10.12 26.46
C ASP A 429 11.42 -9.91 27.98
N LYS A 430 10.50 -10.68 28.57
CA LYS A 430 10.50 -11.03 30.00
C LYS A 430 10.20 -12.51 30.17
N THR A 431 11.18 -13.34 29.84
CA THR A 431 11.32 -14.70 30.33
C THR A 431 11.25 -14.75 31.86
N SER A 432 10.06 -15.07 32.37
CA SER A 432 9.83 -15.50 33.75
C SER A 432 8.82 -16.65 33.69
N PRO A 433 9.18 -17.86 34.18
CA PRO A 433 8.31 -19.01 34.06
C PRO A 433 7.00 -18.77 34.82
N ILE A 434 5.88 -18.82 34.08
CA ILE A 434 4.55 -18.62 34.65
C ILE A 434 4.24 -19.82 35.56
N GLN A 435 4.30 -19.60 36.87
CA GLN A 435 3.86 -20.58 37.84
C GLN A 435 2.34 -20.72 37.78
N ILE A 436 1.85 -21.81 37.16
CA ILE A 436 0.44 -22.20 37.25
C ILE A 436 0.17 -22.62 38.70
N PRO A 437 -0.71 -21.94 39.46
CA PRO A 437 -0.98 -22.30 40.85
C PRO A 437 -1.66 -23.68 40.90
N ILE A 438 -1.09 -24.61 41.68
CA ILE A 438 -1.70 -25.90 41.96
C ILE A 438 -2.81 -25.69 43.02
N ASP A 439 -3.96 -25.23 42.53
CA ASP A 439 -5.13 -24.83 43.32
C ASP A 439 -5.97 -26.06 43.70
N THR A 440 -6.48 -26.11 44.94
CA THR A 440 -7.27 -27.27 45.42
C THR A 440 -8.60 -27.44 44.68
N ALA A 441 -8.97 -28.69 44.35
CA ALA A 441 -10.08 -29.06 43.45
C ALA A 441 -11.38 -28.23 43.59
N LYS A 442 -11.87 -28.00 44.82
CA LYS A 442 -13.13 -27.26 45.07
C LYS A 442 -13.10 -25.77 44.73
N GLY A 443 -11.92 -25.17 44.58
CA GLY A 443 -11.77 -23.78 44.10
C GLY A 443 -11.83 -23.68 42.57
N PHE A 444 -11.59 -24.80 41.88
CA PHE A 444 -11.37 -24.85 40.44
C PHE A 444 -12.67 -24.98 39.62
N GLU A 445 -13.60 -25.83 40.06
CA GLU A 445 -14.96 -25.97 39.47
C GLU A 445 -15.64 -24.59 39.29
N LYS A 446 -15.72 -23.81 40.38
CA LYS A 446 -16.29 -22.46 40.39
C LYS A 446 -15.56 -21.46 39.49
N ARG A 447 -14.29 -21.68 39.17
CA ARG A 447 -13.53 -20.83 38.23
C ARG A 447 -13.87 -21.20 36.78
N ILE A 448 -13.97 -22.49 36.44
CA ILE A 448 -14.39 -22.91 35.09
C ILE A 448 -15.78 -22.37 34.78
N GLU A 449 -16.76 -22.58 35.65
CA GLU A 449 -18.13 -22.08 35.43
C GLU A 449 -18.16 -20.56 35.25
N ARG A 450 -17.44 -19.81 36.10
CA ARG A 450 -17.38 -18.35 36.03
C ARG A 450 -16.69 -17.85 34.75
N ASP A 451 -15.56 -18.46 34.40
CA ASP A 451 -14.75 -18.01 33.25
C ASP A 451 -15.43 -18.42 31.92
N LEU A 452 -16.06 -19.60 31.83
CA LEU A 452 -16.91 -19.99 30.69
C LEU A 452 -18.17 -19.11 30.56
N ALA A 453 -18.79 -18.72 31.68
CA ALA A 453 -19.91 -17.79 31.67
C ALA A 453 -19.49 -16.39 31.20
N ALA A 454 -18.36 -15.87 31.71
CA ALA A 454 -17.79 -14.60 31.27
C ALA A 454 -17.44 -14.62 29.77
N ASP A 455 -16.77 -15.66 29.29
CA ASP A 455 -16.47 -15.83 27.86
C ASP A 455 -17.74 -16.03 27.02
N SER A 456 -18.81 -16.60 27.57
CA SER A 456 -20.11 -16.66 26.88
C SER A 456 -20.78 -15.30 26.74
N VAL A 457 -20.64 -14.41 27.74
CA VAL A 457 -21.08 -13.01 27.63
C VAL A 457 -20.23 -12.26 26.61
N LEU A 458 -18.90 -12.48 26.60
CA LEU A 458 -18.01 -11.90 25.59
C LEU A 458 -18.37 -12.33 24.17
N ARG A 459 -18.69 -13.62 23.94
CA ARG A 459 -19.18 -14.10 22.64
C ARG A 459 -20.53 -13.49 22.25
N GLN A 460 -21.45 -13.27 23.20
CA GLN A 460 -22.73 -12.60 22.91
C GLN A 460 -22.57 -11.12 22.54
N GLY A 461 -21.52 -10.46 23.02
CA GLY A 461 -21.16 -9.09 22.62
C GLY A 461 -20.21 -9.00 21.42
N ALA A 462 -19.75 -10.14 20.88
CA ALA A 462 -18.84 -10.18 19.75
C ALA A 462 -19.61 -10.01 18.43
N ILE A 463 -19.40 -8.87 17.77
CA ILE A 463 -19.92 -8.65 16.42
C ILE A 463 -18.94 -9.29 15.43
N ILE A 464 -19.34 -10.45 14.87
CA ILE A 464 -18.65 -11.06 13.73
C ILE A 464 -18.98 -10.21 12.50
N PRO A 465 -17.97 -9.70 11.76
CA PRO A 465 -18.19 -8.76 10.65
C PRO A 465 -18.99 -9.39 9.52
N GLN A 466 -19.77 -8.59 8.79
CA GLN A 466 -20.45 -9.00 7.57
C GLN A 466 -19.70 -8.52 6.33
N GLY A 467 -19.72 -9.32 5.25
CA GLY A 467 -18.96 -9.06 4.01
C GLY A 467 -19.10 -7.66 3.42
N HIS A 468 -20.28 -7.05 3.54
CA HIS A 468 -20.59 -5.74 2.94
C HIS A 468 -20.31 -4.54 3.85
N GLU A 469 -19.95 -4.74 5.13
CA GLU A 469 -19.71 -3.63 6.07
C GLU A 469 -18.43 -2.87 5.74
N SER A 470 -17.38 -3.58 5.30
CA SER A 470 -16.10 -2.99 4.89
C SER A 470 -16.24 -2.08 3.67
N ASP A 471 -17.01 -2.50 2.66
CA ASP A 471 -17.28 -1.71 1.47
C ASP A 471 -17.95 -0.37 1.80
N SER A 472 -18.94 -0.36 2.70
CA SER A 472 -19.63 0.86 3.13
C SER A 472 -18.68 1.80 3.87
N LEU A 473 -17.93 1.29 4.85
CA LEU A 473 -16.97 2.09 5.63
C LEU A 473 -15.91 2.73 4.74
N PHE A 474 -15.41 1.98 3.75
CA PHE A 474 -14.44 2.49 2.79
C PHE A 474 -15.03 3.57 1.86
N LEU A 475 -16.26 3.39 1.39
CA LEU A 475 -16.92 4.36 0.52
C LEU A 475 -17.24 5.67 1.25
N ASP A 476 -17.63 5.61 2.53
CA ASP A 476 -17.83 6.77 3.38
C ASP A 476 -16.52 7.55 3.59
N ALA A 477 -15.41 6.85 3.88
CA ALA A 477 -14.08 7.44 4.01
C ALA A 477 -13.60 8.11 2.70
N LEU A 478 -13.75 7.44 1.56
CA LEU A 478 -13.44 8.01 0.25
C LEU A 478 -14.28 9.27 -0.03
N THR A 479 -15.57 9.23 0.28
CA THR A 479 -16.48 10.38 0.15
C THR A 479 -16.08 11.53 1.07
N GLN A 480 -15.57 11.26 2.28
CA GLN A 480 -15.05 12.27 3.21
C GLN A 480 -13.75 12.90 2.71
N ALA A 481 -12.84 12.11 2.12
CA ALA A 481 -11.60 12.59 1.53
C ALA A 481 -11.84 13.45 0.28
N GLN A 482 -12.91 13.18 -0.48
CA GLN A 482 -13.32 13.95 -1.67
C GLN A 482 -14.02 15.28 -1.34
N ARG A 483 -14.50 15.48 -0.11
CA ARG A 483 -15.14 16.73 0.32
C ARG A 483 -14.10 17.77 0.75
N SER A 484 -14.25 18.99 0.25
CA SER A 484 -13.56 20.16 0.78
C SER A 484 -14.01 20.47 2.22
N ASP A 485 -13.06 20.58 3.14
CA ASP A 485 -13.36 20.92 4.53
C ASP A 485 -13.80 22.39 4.66
N THR A 486 -14.78 22.63 5.53
CA THR A 486 -15.22 23.99 5.88
C THR A 486 -14.39 24.64 6.98
N VAL A 487 -13.68 23.85 7.80
CA VAL A 487 -12.80 24.33 8.88
C VAL A 487 -11.63 23.37 9.10
N LYS A 488 -10.41 23.92 9.19
CA LYS A 488 -9.28 23.30 9.92
C LYS A 488 -8.46 24.37 10.64
N GLU A 489 -8.58 24.41 11.96
CA GLU A 489 -7.55 24.92 12.85
C GLU A 489 -7.31 23.88 13.95
N GLN A 490 -6.17 23.19 13.90
CA GLN A 490 -5.52 22.66 15.10
C GLN A 490 -4.01 22.78 14.94
N SER A 491 -3.43 23.72 15.67
CA SER A 491 -2.00 23.97 15.74
C SER A 491 -1.33 22.92 16.64
N GLN A 492 -0.65 21.96 16.02
CA GLN A 492 0.28 21.08 16.72
C GLN A 492 1.58 21.83 17.08
N PRO A 493 2.27 21.49 18.19
CA PRO A 493 3.53 22.13 18.56
C PRO A 493 4.60 21.86 17.49
N THR A 494 5.41 22.89 17.19
CA THR A 494 6.26 22.97 16.00
C THR A 494 7.34 21.89 15.86
N ASP A 495 7.64 21.17 16.93
CA ASP A 495 8.76 20.21 17.02
C ASP A 495 8.37 18.77 16.59
N THR A 496 7.08 18.43 16.66
CA THR A 496 6.54 17.12 16.22
C THR A 496 5.80 17.18 14.88
N VAL A 497 5.86 18.31 14.17
CA VAL A 497 5.20 18.47 12.88
C VAL A 497 6.00 17.71 11.81
N LYS A 498 5.40 16.64 11.28
CA LYS A 498 5.86 15.99 10.05
C LYS A 498 5.29 16.73 8.83
N THR A 499 5.96 16.63 7.69
CA THR A 499 5.51 17.16 6.40
C THR A 499 5.66 16.09 5.32
N ARG A 500 4.78 16.12 4.32
CA ARG A 500 4.76 15.17 3.22
C ARG A 500 5.67 15.61 2.08
N ILE A 501 6.46 14.68 1.58
CA ILE A 501 7.09 14.78 0.26
C ILE A 501 6.44 13.78 -0.70
N ILE A 502 6.39 14.15 -1.98
CA ILE A 502 5.97 13.29 -3.08
C ILE A 502 7.05 13.34 -4.15
N LYS A 503 7.48 12.17 -4.63
CA LYS A 503 8.38 11.99 -5.77
C LYS A 503 7.64 11.16 -6.81
N ALA A 504 7.65 11.62 -8.04
CA ALA A 504 7.05 10.95 -9.17
C ALA A 504 8.16 10.67 -10.19
N TYR A 505 8.42 9.38 -10.44
CA TYR A 505 9.52 8.90 -11.28
C TYR A 505 8.98 8.41 -12.62
N TYR A 506 9.54 8.96 -13.70
CA TYR A 506 9.29 8.66 -15.11
C TYR A 506 7.84 8.88 -15.57
N ASN A 507 7.70 9.38 -16.80
CA ASN A 507 6.40 9.57 -17.46
C ASN A 507 5.37 10.36 -16.63
N VAL A 508 5.83 11.35 -15.86
CA VAL A 508 4.96 12.16 -15.01
C VAL A 508 3.91 12.90 -15.85
N ARG A 509 2.64 12.75 -15.49
CA ARG A 509 1.50 13.51 -16.04
C ARG A 509 0.68 14.08 -14.89
N MET A 510 0.37 15.37 -14.95
CA MET A 510 -0.39 16.11 -13.95
C MET A 510 -1.53 16.88 -14.61
N TYR A 511 -2.69 16.90 -13.96
CA TYR A 511 -3.87 17.65 -14.40
C TYR A 511 -4.53 18.35 -13.22
N LYS A 512 -4.85 19.63 -13.43
CA LYS A 512 -5.71 20.51 -12.63
C LYS A 512 -6.57 21.31 -13.64
N SER A 513 -7.70 21.89 -13.23
CA SER A 513 -8.62 22.60 -14.15
C SER A 513 -7.92 23.62 -15.07
N ASN A 514 -7.03 24.45 -14.51
CA ASN A 514 -6.34 25.55 -15.20
C ASN A 514 -4.86 25.28 -15.53
N LEU A 515 -4.30 24.14 -15.10
CA LEU A 515 -2.88 23.81 -15.22
C LEU A 515 -2.71 22.33 -15.56
N GLN A 516 -1.96 22.02 -16.61
CA GLN A 516 -1.59 20.65 -16.95
C GLN A 516 -0.08 20.56 -17.18
N ALA A 517 0.55 19.45 -16.81
CA ALA A 517 2.00 19.28 -16.96
C ALA A 517 2.37 17.84 -17.34
N VAL A 518 3.46 17.70 -18.08
CA VAL A 518 4.18 16.43 -18.26
C VAL A 518 5.68 16.65 -18.03
N ALA A 519 6.36 15.65 -17.48
CA ALA A 519 7.81 15.70 -17.24
C ALA A 519 8.40 14.27 -17.30
N ASP A 520 9.73 14.15 -17.31
CA ASP A 520 10.34 12.86 -16.98
C ASP A 520 10.08 12.57 -15.50
N SER A 521 10.50 13.47 -14.60
CA SER A 521 10.40 13.28 -13.15
C SER A 521 9.92 14.54 -12.44
N MET A 522 9.33 14.39 -11.25
CA MET A 522 8.78 15.51 -10.46
C MET A 522 8.95 15.28 -8.96
N TYR A 523 9.24 16.36 -8.23
CA TYR A 523 9.26 16.43 -6.77
C TYR A 523 8.27 17.49 -6.29
N TYR A 524 7.42 17.13 -5.33
CA TYR A 524 6.61 18.08 -4.57
C TYR A 524 6.98 18.01 -3.09
N GLY A 525 7.21 19.19 -2.49
CA GLY A 525 7.36 19.35 -1.05
C GLY A 525 6.24 20.22 -0.51
N GLU A 526 5.51 19.72 0.47
CA GLU A 526 4.41 20.45 1.12
C GLU A 526 4.94 21.68 1.89
N GLN A 527 6.04 21.52 2.63
CA GLN A 527 6.61 22.53 3.53
C GLN A 527 7.11 23.83 2.85
N ASP A 528 7.50 23.79 1.58
CA ASP A 528 7.72 24.99 0.75
C ASP A 528 6.68 25.15 -0.37
N SER A 529 5.71 24.23 -0.42
CA SER A 529 4.59 24.15 -1.38
C SER A 529 5.06 24.28 -2.84
N MET A 530 6.18 23.62 -3.14
CA MET A 530 6.94 23.76 -4.37
C MET A 530 6.85 22.48 -5.22
N PHE A 531 6.31 22.60 -6.43
CA PHE A 531 6.49 21.61 -7.48
C PHE A 531 7.83 21.88 -8.19
N ARG A 532 8.56 20.81 -8.47
CA ARG A 532 9.85 20.84 -9.17
C ARG A 532 9.75 19.78 -10.25
N PHE A 533 9.69 20.19 -11.51
CA PHE A 533 9.58 19.30 -12.67
C PHE A 533 10.93 19.25 -13.40
N MET A 534 11.41 18.06 -13.71
CA MET A 534 12.74 17.82 -14.29
C MET A 534 12.68 16.91 -15.53
N GLY A 535 13.70 17.02 -16.38
CA GLY A 535 13.84 16.23 -17.61
C GLY A 535 12.89 16.71 -18.70
N SER A 536 13.13 17.92 -19.18
CA SER A 536 12.35 18.60 -20.22
C SER A 536 10.83 18.60 -19.94
N PRO A 537 10.41 19.20 -18.81
CA PRO A 537 9.00 19.44 -18.52
C PRO A 537 8.32 20.31 -19.56
N MET A 538 7.04 20.04 -19.75
CA MET A 538 6.13 20.77 -20.61
C MET A 538 4.84 21.05 -19.83
N ILE A 539 4.47 22.32 -19.73
CA ILE A 539 3.32 22.80 -18.96
C ILE A 539 2.37 23.56 -19.89
N TRP A 540 1.05 23.40 -19.69
CA TRP A 540 0.02 24.17 -20.39
C TRP A 540 -0.84 24.91 -19.37
N SER A 541 -0.99 26.23 -19.58
CA SER A 541 -1.81 27.14 -18.78
C SER A 541 -2.28 28.29 -19.67
N ASP A 542 -3.54 28.72 -19.55
CA ASP A 542 -4.12 29.86 -20.29
C ASP A 542 -3.78 29.90 -21.80
N GLY A 543 -3.94 28.74 -22.47
CA GLY A 543 -3.66 28.57 -23.91
C GLY A 543 -2.18 28.53 -24.28
N SER A 544 -1.28 28.86 -23.35
CA SER A 544 0.16 28.87 -23.56
C SER A 544 0.79 27.53 -23.19
N GLN A 545 1.79 27.13 -23.95
CA GLN A 545 2.69 26.01 -23.67
C GLN A 545 4.02 26.56 -23.15
N ILE A 546 4.57 25.94 -22.12
CA ILE A 546 5.74 26.39 -21.38
C ILE A 546 6.72 25.21 -21.24
N SER A 547 7.99 25.41 -21.62
CA SER A 547 9.06 24.42 -21.48
C SER A 547 10.34 25.02 -20.93
N ALA A 548 11.14 24.19 -20.26
CA ALA A 548 12.52 24.44 -19.85
C ALA A 548 13.19 23.09 -19.56
N ASP A 549 14.47 23.08 -19.17
CA ASP A 549 15.12 21.85 -18.70
C ASP A 549 14.66 21.47 -17.28
N THR A 550 14.34 22.48 -16.46
CA THR A 550 13.71 22.34 -15.14
C THR A 550 12.77 23.51 -14.86
N ILE A 551 11.63 23.21 -14.23
CA ILE A 551 10.64 24.22 -13.82
C ILE A 551 10.34 24.06 -12.34
N TYR A 552 10.52 25.13 -11.58
CA TYR A 552 10.06 25.28 -10.21
C TYR A 552 8.74 26.08 -10.23
N MET A 553 7.74 25.65 -9.48
CA MET A 553 6.44 26.31 -9.41
C MET A 553 5.92 26.27 -7.97
N GLN A 554 5.77 27.45 -7.37
CA GLN A 554 5.28 27.60 -6.00
C GLN A 554 3.79 27.90 -5.98
N ILE A 555 3.06 27.12 -5.19
CA ILE A 555 1.65 27.35 -4.88
C ILE A 555 1.56 27.89 -3.45
N LYS A 556 0.90 29.02 -3.22
CA LYS A 556 0.62 29.58 -1.89
C LYS A 556 -0.88 29.79 -1.74
N ASN A 557 -1.43 29.41 -0.59
CA ASN A 557 -2.88 29.47 -0.34
C ASN A 557 -3.70 28.86 -1.50
N GLN A 558 -3.18 27.77 -2.08
CA GLN A 558 -3.81 27.02 -3.18
C GLN A 558 -3.91 27.78 -4.53
N GLN A 559 -3.25 28.93 -4.63
CA GLN A 559 -3.08 29.70 -5.87
C GLN A 559 -1.62 29.67 -6.32
N MET A 560 -1.38 29.82 -7.62
CA MET A 560 -0.03 30.05 -8.15
C MET A 560 0.51 31.38 -7.60
N ASP A 561 1.76 31.40 -7.12
CA ASP A 561 2.43 32.63 -6.65
C ASP A 561 3.63 32.99 -7.53
N ASN A 562 4.51 32.02 -7.80
CA ASN A 562 5.67 32.22 -8.67
C ASN A 562 6.06 30.94 -9.40
N ALA A 563 6.73 31.10 -10.54
CA ALA A 563 7.41 30.01 -11.24
C ALA A 563 8.77 30.48 -11.76
N LEU A 564 9.75 29.57 -11.75
CA LEU A 564 11.09 29.77 -12.27
C LEU A 564 11.40 28.65 -13.26
N LEU A 565 11.61 29.03 -14.52
CA LEU A 565 12.02 28.18 -15.61
C LEU A 565 13.52 28.37 -15.79
N THR A 566 14.30 27.29 -15.64
CA THR A 566 15.77 27.33 -15.72
C THR A 566 16.27 26.51 -16.90
N SER A 567 17.16 27.13 -17.68
CA SER A 567 17.81 26.62 -18.89
C SER A 567 16.82 26.32 -20.02
N ASN A 568 17.12 26.88 -21.20
CA ASN A 568 16.31 26.74 -22.43
C ASN A 568 14.82 27.09 -22.21
N ALA A 569 14.55 28.11 -21.39
CA ALA A 569 13.20 28.52 -21.02
C ALA A 569 12.46 29.12 -22.23
N PHE A 570 11.30 28.57 -22.55
CA PHE A 570 10.51 28.89 -23.74
C PHE A 570 9.02 28.91 -23.39
N MET A 571 8.30 29.89 -23.93
CA MET A 571 6.84 30.01 -23.86
C MET A 571 6.27 30.21 -25.27
N VAL A 572 5.20 29.49 -25.60
CA VAL A 572 4.58 29.46 -26.92
C VAL A 572 3.07 29.63 -26.79
N ASN A 573 2.46 30.46 -27.63
CA ASN A 573 1.00 30.60 -27.73
C ASN A 573 0.57 30.70 -29.20
N ALA A 574 -0.53 30.03 -29.58
CA ALA A 574 -1.00 29.95 -30.96
C ALA A 574 -1.94 31.11 -31.33
N VAL A 575 -1.72 31.72 -32.50
CA VAL A 575 -2.40 32.94 -32.93
C VAL A 575 -3.54 32.63 -33.90
N LEU A 576 -4.76 33.12 -33.61
CA LEU A 576 -5.94 33.08 -34.49
C LEU A 576 -6.28 31.69 -35.08
N ASP A 577 -6.12 30.62 -34.29
CA ASP A 577 -6.33 29.22 -34.72
C ASP A 577 -5.47 28.80 -35.93
N SER A 578 -4.38 29.54 -36.17
CA SER A 578 -3.46 29.33 -37.31
C SER A 578 -2.20 28.57 -36.90
N VAL A 579 -1.36 28.25 -37.88
CA VAL A 579 -0.01 27.69 -37.68
C VAL A 579 1.04 28.75 -37.28
N LYS A 580 0.62 29.92 -36.80
CA LYS A 580 1.50 31.01 -36.33
C LYS A 580 1.54 31.06 -34.82
N TYR A 581 2.72 31.31 -34.27
CA TYR A 581 2.99 31.20 -32.84
C TYR A 581 3.71 32.43 -32.31
N ASN A 582 3.14 33.03 -31.26
CA ASN A 582 3.88 33.92 -30.38
C ASN A 582 4.89 33.09 -29.58
N GLN A 583 6.14 33.54 -29.52
CA GLN A 583 7.27 32.78 -28.99
C GLN A 583 8.13 33.69 -28.12
N LEU A 584 8.41 33.26 -26.90
CA LEU A 584 9.21 33.99 -25.94
C LEU A 584 10.25 33.06 -25.33
N LYS A 585 11.52 33.44 -25.41
CA LYS A 585 12.68 32.59 -25.10
C LYS A 585 13.71 33.33 -24.26
N GLY A 586 14.37 32.63 -23.34
CA GLY A 586 15.58 33.09 -22.66
C GLY A 586 16.36 31.95 -22.00
N ARG A 587 17.52 32.25 -21.40
CA ARG A 587 18.21 31.29 -20.53
C ARG A 587 17.37 30.95 -19.29
N LYS A 588 16.62 31.93 -18.77
CA LYS A 588 15.80 31.81 -17.57
C LYS A 588 14.54 32.66 -17.72
N ILE A 589 13.39 32.16 -17.27
CA ILE A 589 12.15 32.94 -17.19
C ILE A 589 11.60 32.87 -15.76
N THR A 590 11.30 34.03 -15.18
CA THR A 590 10.67 34.16 -13.86
C THR A 590 9.28 34.75 -14.03
N ALA A 591 8.25 34.00 -13.63
CA ALA A 591 6.86 34.43 -13.66
C ALA A 591 6.35 34.67 -12.24
N PHE A 592 5.59 35.75 -12.04
CA PHE A 592 4.84 36.03 -10.81
C PHE A 592 3.35 36.09 -11.11
N PHE A 593 2.57 35.55 -10.19
CA PHE A 593 1.13 35.41 -10.33
C PHE A 593 0.40 36.19 -9.23
N ASN A 594 -0.85 36.54 -9.51
CA ASN A 594 -1.81 37.12 -8.58
C ASN A 594 -3.20 36.58 -8.94
N ASN A 595 -3.95 36.05 -7.98
CA ASN A 595 -5.26 35.42 -8.22
C ASN A 595 -5.26 34.38 -9.37
N ASN A 596 -4.22 33.52 -9.43
CA ASN A 596 -3.95 32.58 -10.53
C ASN A 596 -3.70 33.18 -11.93
N GLN A 597 -3.68 34.50 -12.10
CA GLN A 597 -3.31 35.17 -13.35
C GLN A 597 -1.85 35.62 -13.32
N MET A 598 -1.19 35.67 -14.47
CA MET A 598 0.18 36.18 -14.58
C MET A 598 0.19 37.71 -14.43
N GLU A 599 1.05 38.24 -13.54
CA GLU A 599 1.18 39.68 -13.26
C GLU A 599 2.50 40.24 -13.82
N TYR A 600 3.61 39.51 -13.62
CA TYR A 600 4.93 39.89 -14.14
C TYR A 600 5.62 38.70 -14.77
N LEU A 601 6.35 38.97 -15.85
CA LEU A 601 7.27 38.03 -16.49
C LEU A 601 8.62 38.71 -16.71
N TYR A 602 9.69 38.06 -16.27
CA TYR A 602 11.07 38.47 -16.49
C TYR A 602 11.78 37.38 -17.27
N VAL A 603 12.24 37.72 -18.48
CA VAL A 603 13.02 36.83 -19.35
C VAL A 603 14.45 37.31 -19.32
N ASP A 604 15.37 36.43 -18.92
CA ASP A 604 16.77 36.72 -18.64
C ASP A 604 17.71 35.92 -19.54
N GLY A 605 18.77 36.58 -20.00
CA GLY A 605 19.89 35.97 -20.73
C GLY A 605 19.53 35.63 -22.16
N ASN A 606 19.98 36.47 -23.10
CA ASN A 606 19.61 36.40 -24.53
C ASN A 606 18.09 36.32 -24.71
N ALA A 607 17.36 37.24 -24.07
CA ALA A 607 15.91 37.30 -24.11
C ALA A 607 15.45 37.66 -25.52
N GLU A 608 14.63 36.79 -26.11
CA GLU A 608 14.17 36.89 -27.48
C GLU A 608 12.65 36.68 -27.52
N ASN A 609 11.94 37.61 -28.15
CA ASN A 609 10.49 37.63 -28.23
C ASN A 609 10.04 37.85 -29.67
N LEU A 610 9.10 37.02 -30.13
CA LEU A 610 8.52 37.07 -31.46
C LEU A 610 7.00 37.02 -31.32
N ILE A 611 6.31 38.11 -31.69
CA ILE A 611 4.87 38.27 -31.54
C ILE A 611 4.23 38.69 -32.86
N PHE A 612 3.12 38.07 -33.22
CA PHE A 612 2.29 38.47 -34.35
C PHE A 612 1.20 39.45 -33.92
N SER A 613 1.09 40.56 -34.65
CA SER A 613 0.00 41.53 -34.51
C SER A 613 -1.13 41.21 -35.48
N SER A 614 -2.39 41.36 -35.04
CA SER A 614 -3.58 41.07 -35.84
C SER A 614 -4.58 42.23 -35.91
N ASP A 615 -5.33 42.30 -37.01
CA ASP A 615 -6.56 43.10 -37.12
C ASP A 615 -7.75 42.22 -36.67
N ASP A 616 -8.17 42.38 -35.43
CA ASP A 616 -9.21 41.56 -34.79
C ASP A 616 -10.55 41.56 -35.54
N LYS A 617 -10.87 42.66 -36.24
CA LYS A 617 -12.12 42.78 -37.02
C LYS A 617 -12.08 41.94 -38.29
N LYS A 618 -10.89 41.70 -38.83
CA LYS A 618 -10.67 40.92 -40.05
C LYS A 618 -10.11 39.51 -39.77
N ARG A 619 -9.64 39.24 -38.54
CA ARG A 619 -8.90 38.02 -38.15
C ARG A 619 -7.72 37.72 -39.09
N ILE A 620 -6.97 38.75 -39.45
CA ILE A 620 -5.75 38.63 -40.26
C ILE A 620 -4.53 39.11 -39.47
N ILE A 621 -3.40 38.44 -39.66
CA ILE A 621 -2.10 38.87 -39.15
C ILE A 621 -1.56 39.96 -40.08
N THR A 622 -1.06 41.06 -39.51
CA THR A 622 -0.57 42.23 -40.26
C THR A 622 0.96 42.32 -40.26
N GLU A 623 1.57 42.06 -39.11
CA GLU A 623 2.99 42.31 -38.84
C GLU A 623 3.51 41.30 -37.80
N MET A 624 4.83 41.09 -37.79
CA MET A 624 5.56 40.30 -36.80
C MET A 624 6.60 41.19 -36.14
N PHE A 625 6.50 41.36 -34.83
CA PHE A 625 7.48 42.05 -34.00
C PHE A 625 8.51 41.04 -33.48
N HIS A 626 9.79 41.37 -33.60
CA HIS A 626 10.92 40.57 -33.15
C HIS A 626 11.85 41.45 -32.30
N ASP A 627 12.01 41.09 -31.03
CA ASP A 627 12.82 41.82 -30.04
C ASP A 627 13.88 40.90 -29.44
N ARG A 628 15.09 41.44 -29.28
CA ARG A 628 16.25 40.78 -28.67
C ARG A 628 16.88 41.74 -27.67
N SER A 629 17.14 41.28 -26.45
CA SER A 629 17.79 42.08 -25.40
C SER A 629 18.45 41.20 -24.32
N SER A 630 19.18 41.80 -23.36
CA SER A 630 19.69 41.03 -22.21
C SER A 630 18.54 40.56 -21.31
N ARG A 631 17.53 41.42 -21.10
CA ARG A 631 16.31 41.12 -20.32
C ARG A 631 15.08 41.74 -20.97
N ILE A 632 13.98 40.98 -21.02
CA ILE A 632 12.64 41.49 -21.31
C ILE A 632 11.82 41.45 -20.02
N LYS A 633 11.18 42.56 -19.68
CA LYS A 633 10.16 42.67 -18.61
C LYS A 633 8.79 42.86 -19.26
N ILE A 634 7.83 42.05 -18.85
CA ILE A 634 6.42 42.18 -19.23
C ILE A 634 5.60 42.34 -17.95
N LYS A 635 4.68 43.30 -17.93
CA LYS A 635 3.63 43.41 -16.91
C LYS A 635 2.28 43.17 -17.55
N MET A 636 1.45 42.38 -16.88
CA MET A 636 0.13 42.01 -17.34
C MET A 636 -0.93 42.36 -16.29
N GLU A 637 -2.13 42.70 -16.76
CA GLU A 637 -3.31 42.95 -15.93
C GLU A 637 -4.54 42.43 -16.69
N ASN A 638 -5.40 41.65 -16.04
CA ASN A 638 -6.55 40.99 -16.66
C ASN A 638 -6.22 40.17 -17.94
N GLN A 639 -5.06 39.50 -17.96
CA GLN A 639 -4.49 38.76 -19.10
C GLN A 639 -4.06 39.62 -20.31
N GLU A 640 -4.13 40.96 -20.23
CA GLU A 640 -3.61 41.88 -21.24
C GLU A 640 -2.21 42.40 -20.86
N ILE A 641 -1.35 42.66 -21.85
CA ILE A 641 -0.03 43.26 -21.63
C ILE A 641 -0.20 44.78 -21.47
N ILE A 642 0.16 45.31 -20.30
CA ILE A 642 0.04 46.74 -19.97
C ILE A 642 1.37 47.49 -19.95
N ASP A 643 2.49 46.77 -19.81
CA ASP A 643 3.85 47.31 -19.90
C ASP A 643 4.80 46.27 -20.50
N TYR A 644 5.71 46.72 -21.36
CA TYR A 644 6.69 45.90 -22.06
C TYR A 644 8.00 46.67 -22.20
N VAL A 645 9.06 46.17 -21.58
CA VAL A 645 10.35 46.86 -21.49
C VAL A 645 11.50 45.91 -21.78
N SER A 646 12.20 46.15 -22.89
CA SER A 646 13.47 45.51 -23.26
C SER A 646 14.64 46.26 -22.63
N ILE A 647 15.58 45.55 -22.01
CA ILE A 647 16.63 46.12 -21.17
C ILE A 647 18.01 45.59 -21.62
N GLN A 648 18.92 46.53 -21.92
CA GLN A 648 20.28 46.31 -22.46
C GLN A 648 20.35 45.55 -23.80
N LYS A 649 21.40 45.83 -24.60
CA LYS A 649 21.68 45.18 -25.91
C LYS A 649 20.43 45.03 -26.81
N VAL A 650 19.54 46.03 -26.81
CA VAL A 650 18.21 45.97 -27.44
C VAL A 650 18.30 46.07 -28.96
N ASP A 651 17.75 45.09 -29.67
CA ASP A 651 17.61 45.02 -31.13
C ASP A 651 16.16 44.63 -31.47
N GLN A 652 15.37 45.61 -31.93
CA GLN A 652 13.94 45.47 -32.24
C GLN A 652 13.69 45.64 -33.73
N LYS A 653 12.90 44.74 -34.32
CA LYS A 653 12.52 44.75 -35.72
C LYS A 653 11.02 44.49 -35.88
N VAL A 654 10.40 45.19 -36.82
CA VAL A 654 9.02 44.93 -37.27
C VAL A 654 9.08 44.44 -38.70
N TYR A 655 8.57 43.24 -38.95
CA TYR A 655 8.43 42.65 -40.27
C TYR A 655 6.97 42.75 -40.71
N PRO A 656 6.65 43.45 -41.81
CA PRO A 656 5.36 43.30 -42.47
C PRO A 656 5.12 41.83 -42.78
N PHE A 657 3.89 41.32 -42.63
CA PHE A 657 3.62 39.88 -42.76
C PHE A 657 4.03 39.29 -44.13
N SER A 658 4.09 40.10 -45.19
CA SER A 658 4.61 39.72 -46.51
C SER A 658 6.13 39.46 -46.58
N GLN A 659 6.87 39.78 -45.52
CA GLN A 659 8.32 39.54 -45.37
C GLN A 659 8.62 38.44 -44.34
N VAL A 660 7.60 37.87 -43.71
CA VAL A 660 7.74 36.72 -42.82
C VAL A 660 7.96 35.47 -43.67
N ASN A 661 9.02 34.73 -43.37
CA ASN A 661 9.39 33.49 -44.03
C ASN A 661 9.70 32.41 -42.97
N GLN A 662 9.86 31.17 -43.40
CA GLN A 662 10.06 30.05 -42.48
C GLN A 662 11.35 30.17 -41.64
N ASP A 663 12.36 30.92 -42.12
CA ASP A 663 13.63 31.13 -41.43
C ASP A 663 13.57 32.19 -40.32
N ASN A 664 12.65 33.16 -40.42
CA ASN A 664 12.50 34.25 -39.44
C ASN A 664 11.25 34.13 -38.55
N GLU A 665 10.35 33.19 -38.87
CA GLU A 665 9.10 32.93 -38.13
C GLU A 665 9.28 32.09 -36.85
N ILE A 666 10.36 31.32 -36.74
CA ILE A 666 10.55 30.33 -35.67
C ILE A 666 11.87 30.57 -34.94
N LEU A 667 11.83 30.69 -33.61
CA LEU A 667 13.04 30.84 -32.79
C LEU A 667 13.74 29.47 -32.58
N PRO A 668 15.08 29.40 -32.57
CA PRO A 668 15.79 28.15 -32.34
C PRO A 668 15.43 27.52 -30.99
N GLY A 669 15.07 26.24 -30.98
CA GLY A 669 14.57 25.53 -29.79
C GLY A 669 13.04 25.53 -29.63
N PHE A 670 12.30 26.07 -30.60
CA PHE A 670 10.84 25.97 -30.64
C PHE A 670 10.36 24.52 -30.64
N ILE A 671 9.44 24.21 -29.73
CA ILE A 671 8.75 22.91 -29.64
C ILE A 671 7.25 23.22 -29.44
N TRP A 672 6.37 22.58 -30.21
CA TRP A 672 4.93 22.66 -30.04
C TRP A 672 4.33 21.24 -30.01
N ARG A 673 3.76 20.86 -28.86
CA ARG A 673 3.26 19.49 -28.60
C ARG A 673 1.91 19.48 -27.86
N PRO A 674 0.86 20.18 -28.35
CA PRO A 674 -0.46 20.20 -27.70
C PRO A 674 -1.09 18.81 -27.54
N GLN A 675 -0.68 17.81 -28.34
CA GLN A 675 -1.11 16.41 -28.24
C GLN A 675 -0.61 15.68 -26.99
N ASP A 676 0.49 16.12 -26.38
CA ASP A 676 1.02 15.51 -25.15
C ASP A 676 0.24 15.95 -23.90
N ARG A 677 -0.45 17.10 -24.00
CA ARG A 677 -1.26 17.71 -22.93
C ARG A 677 -2.33 16.73 -22.42
N PRO A 678 -2.35 16.41 -21.11
CA PRO A 678 -3.48 15.72 -20.50
C PRO A 678 -4.74 16.57 -20.66
N THR A 679 -5.76 16.07 -21.36
CA THR A 679 -7.01 16.84 -21.60
C THR A 679 -8.12 16.54 -20.58
N SER A 680 -8.03 15.41 -19.87
CA SER A 680 -8.96 15.05 -18.80
C SER A 680 -8.29 14.14 -17.77
N LYS A 681 -9.01 13.84 -16.67
CA LYS A 681 -8.56 12.88 -15.65
C LYS A 681 -8.39 11.46 -16.21
N GLU A 682 -9.21 11.05 -17.18
CA GLU A 682 -9.10 9.76 -17.87
C GLU A 682 -7.86 9.70 -18.78
N ASP A 683 -7.46 10.83 -19.38
CA ASP A 683 -6.30 10.91 -20.28
C ASP A 683 -4.95 10.90 -19.56
N LEU A 684 -4.94 10.97 -18.22
CA LEU A 684 -3.71 10.85 -17.43
C LEU A 684 -3.07 9.48 -17.60
N LEU A 685 -3.85 8.41 -17.51
CA LEU A 685 -3.36 7.03 -17.61
C LEU A 685 -3.02 6.62 -19.05
N ASN A 686 -3.46 7.39 -20.05
CA ASN A 686 -3.16 7.20 -21.46
C ASN A 686 -1.80 7.82 -21.82
N ARG A 687 -0.75 7.00 -21.81
CA ARG A 687 0.63 7.44 -22.06
C ARG A 687 0.91 7.64 -23.55
N LYS A 688 0.89 8.89 -24.01
CA LYS A 688 1.11 9.27 -25.41
C LYS A 688 2.56 9.56 -25.79
N ARG A 689 3.41 9.93 -24.81
CA ARG A 689 4.81 10.32 -25.03
C ARG A 689 5.71 9.08 -25.02
N GLN A 690 6.18 8.64 -26.19
CA GLN A 690 7.35 7.77 -26.28
C GLN A 690 8.63 8.61 -26.13
N LYS A 691 9.65 8.05 -25.47
CA LYS A 691 10.96 8.69 -25.28
C LYS A 691 11.80 8.45 -26.53
N GLU A 692 12.33 9.50 -27.14
CA GLU A 692 13.32 9.35 -28.20
C GLU A 692 14.59 8.71 -27.60
N SER A 693 15.00 7.57 -28.16
CA SER A 693 16.16 6.81 -27.70
C SER A 693 17.44 7.54 -28.10
N SER A 694 18.16 8.07 -27.12
CA SER A 694 19.45 8.74 -27.34
C SER A 694 20.60 7.73 -27.46
N ALA A 695 20.79 7.18 -28.67
CA ALA A 695 22.01 6.44 -29.04
C ALA A 695 22.24 6.43 -30.56
N ASP A 696 22.93 7.47 -31.03
CA ASP A 696 24.01 7.45 -32.03
C ASP A 696 23.95 6.42 -33.18
N THR A 697 23.57 6.89 -34.38
CA THR A 697 23.99 6.29 -35.66
C THR A 697 24.43 7.45 -36.58
N PRO A 698 25.64 7.41 -37.17
CA PRO A 698 26.09 8.48 -38.07
C PRO A 698 25.18 8.60 -39.30
N PRO A 699 24.94 9.81 -39.82
CA PRO A 699 24.10 9.99 -41.00
C PRO A 699 24.78 9.45 -42.25
N GLU A 700 24.21 8.42 -42.88
CA GLU A 700 24.63 8.01 -44.21
C GLU A 700 24.32 9.10 -45.25
N THR A 701 25.33 9.46 -46.03
CA THR A 701 25.25 10.54 -47.03
C THR A 701 24.39 10.09 -48.22
N PRO A 702 23.44 10.92 -48.71
CA PRO A 702 22.57 10.52 -49.81
C PRO A 702 23.33 10.48 -51.15
N ALA A 703 23.39 9.29 -51.77
CA ALA A 703 23.86 9.11 -53.14
C ALA A 703 22.68 9.22 -54.12
N ASN A 704 22.70 10.25 -54.96
CA ASN A 704 21.69 10.54 -55.99
C ASN A 704 21.95 9.77 -57.29
N GLN A 705 20.94 9.09 -57.86
CA GLN A 705 20.64 9.08 -59.32
C GLN A 705 19.38 8.27 -59.70
N GLY A 706 18.51 8.85 -60.55
CA GLY A 706 17.74 8.07 -61.55
C GLY A 706 16.21 8.00 -61.43
N LEU A 707 15.51 9.02 -61.95
CA LEU A 707 14.16 8.94 -62.55
C LEU A 707 14.31 8.72 -64.08
N PRO A 708 13.24 8.41 -64.87
CA PRO A 708 11.87 7.97 -64.53
C PRO A 708 11.45 6.67 -65.30
N ASP A 709 10.21 6.16 -65.13
CA ASP A 709 9.19 6.26 -66.19
C ASP A 709 7.75 5.86 -65.81
N GLU A 710 6.82 6.37 -66.63
CA GLU A 710 5.35 6.24 -66.77
C GLU A 710 4.55 5.04 -66.20
N GLY A 711 3.26 5.29 -65.85
CA GLY A 711 2.23 4.25 -66.02
C GLY A 711 1.02 4.19 -65.06
N THR A 712 0.19 5.23 -64.94
CA THR A 712 -1.25 5.09 -64.56
C THR A 712 -2.13 5.12 -65.83
N PRO A 713 -3.25 4.38 -65.91
CA PRO A 713 -4.52 4.94 -65.42
C PRO A 713 -5.56 3.93 -64.84
N ASP A 714 -6.46 4.45 -63.99
CA ASP A 714 -7.96 4.39 -64.02
C ASP A 714 -8.68 3.11 -64.53
N GLU A 715 -9.90 2.74 -64.12
CA GLU A 715 -10.93 3.19 -63.16
C GLU A 715 -11.95 2.02 -63.08
N GLU A 716 -12.66 1.81 -61.96
CA GLU A 716 -14.14 1.69 -61.94
C GLU A 716 -14.70 1.25 -60.57
N LEU A 717 -15.96 1.62 -60.34
CA LEU A 717 -16.59 1.69 -59.03
C LEU A 717 -18.01 1.11 -59.13
N GLN A 718 -18.29 -0.06 -58.49
CA GLN A 718 -19.51 -0.28 -57.68
C GLN A 718 -19.82 -1.74 -57.24
N LYS A 719 -20.18 -1.83 -55.95
CA LYS A 719 -21.29 -2.62 -55.34
C LYS A 719 -21.13 -4.12 -54.98
N ALA A 720 -21.14 -4.30 -53.66
CA ALA A 720 -22.09 -5.11 -52.87
C ALA A 720 -21.68 -6.55 -52.44
N GLY A 721 -21.76 -6.75 -51.11
CA GLY A 721 -22.10 -8.06 -50.51
C GLY A 721 -21.00 -8.73 -49.68
N GLU A 722 -21.33 -8.99 -48.41
CA GLU A 722 -20.97 -10.20 -47.64
C GLU A 722 -19.48 -10.46 -47.27
N GLN A 723 -19.18 -10.18 -46.00
CA GLN A 723 -18.43 -11.11 -45.12
C GLN A 723 -19.33 -12.33 -44.78
N PRO A 724 -18.83 -13.49 -44.30
CA PRO A 724 -17.68 -13.62 -43.38
C PRO A 724 -16.79 -14.89 -43.53
N GLU A 725 -16.00 -15.13 -42.48
CA GLU A 725 -15.48 -16.42 -41.98
C GLU A 725 -14.37 -17.17 -42.76
N GLY A 726 -13.26 -17.43 -42.06
CA GLY A 726 -12.15 -18.26 -42.54
C GLY A 726 -10.74 -17.73 -42.23
N LEU A 727 -10.45 -17.30 -41.00
CA LEU A 727 -9.08 -16.89 -40.58
C LEU A 727 -8.82 -16.88 -39.06
N LEU A 728 -9.70 -17.49 -38.24
CA LEU A 728 -9.57 -17.53 -36.77
C LEU A 728 -9.16 -18.91 -36.22
N GLU A 729 -9.51 -20.02 -36.88
CA GLU A 729 -9.17 -21.38 -36.38
C GLU A 729 -7.66 -21.70 -36.42
N GLU A 730 -6.94 -21.32 -37.48
CA GLU A 730 -5.48 -21.60 -37.59
C GLU A 730 -4.63 -20.84 -36.56
N ALA A 731 -5.15 -19.73 -36.01
CA ALA A 731 -4.45 -18.97 -34.97
C ALA A 731 -4.57 -19.65 -33.59
N GLU A 732 -5.76 -20.14 -33.24
CA GLU A 732 -6.05 -20.73 -31.92
C GLU A 732 -5.42 -22.12 -31.74
N GLU A 733 -5.36 -22.96 -32.78
CA GLU A 733 -4.61 -24.24 -32.71
C GLU A 733 -3.12 -24.02 -32.44
N SER A 734 -2.51 -23.00 -33.05
CA SER A 734 -1.07 -22.69 -32.89
C SER A 734 -0.71 -22.15 -31.50
N ALA A 735 -1.66 -21.50 -30.82
CA ALA A 735 -1.51 -21.01 -29.46
C ALA A 735 -1.70 -22.14 -28.43
N THR A 736 -2.70 -22.99 -28.63
CA THR A 736 -3.02 -24.09 -27.72
C THR A 736 -1.88 -25.11 -27.63
N GLN A 737 -1.32 -25.54 -28.78
CA GLN A 737 -0.16 -26.44 -28.83
C GLN A 737 1.15 -25.84 -28.27
N ARG A 738 1.22 -24.50 -28.10
CA ARG A 738 2.35 -23.84 -27.42
C ARG A 738 2.18 -23.83 -25.91
N ILE A 739 0.94 -23.73 -25.42
CA ILE A 739 0.63 -23.76 -23.98
C ILE A 739 0.79 -25.19 -23.44
N GLU A 740 0.26 -26.20 -24.13
CA GLU A 740 0.42 -27.61 -23.71
C GLU A 740 1.89 -28.03 -23.58
N ARG A 741 2.76 -27.61 -24.52
CA ARG A 741 4.21 -27.88 -24.42
C ARG A 741 4.89 -27.15 -23.27
N GLN A 742 4.46 -25.94 -22.93
CA GLN A 742 4.99 -25.23 -21.77
C GLN A 742 4.53 -25.85 -20.46
N GLU A 743 3.31 -26.40 -20.39
CA GLU A 743 2.85 -27.14 -19.21
C GLU A 743 3.57 -28.49 -19.07
N GLU A 744 3.81 -29.24 -20.16
CA GLU A 744 4.64 -30.46 -20.13
C GLU A 744 6.07 -30.17 -19.66
N GLU A 745 6.74 -29.14 -20.20
CA GLU A 745 8.13 -28.76 -19.84
C GLU A 745 8.25 -28.33 -18.36
N ILE A 746 7.26 -27.60 -17.83
CA ILE A 746 7.18 -27.26 -16.39
C ILE A 746 6.92 -28.49 -15.51
N THR A 747 6.19 -29.49 -16.03
CA THR A 747 5.92 -30.72 -15.27
C THR A 747 7.15 -31.63 -15.22
N GLU A 748 7.92 -31.74 -16.31
CA GLU A 748 9.22 -32.46 -16.32
C GLU A 748 10.25 -31.79 -15.39
N GLU A 749 10.37 -30.46 -15.37
CA GLU A 749 11.25 -29.77 -14.38
C GLU A 749 10.80 -30.00 -12.91
N ALA A 750 9.49 -30.10 -12.67
CA ALA A 750 8.95 -30.40 -11.35
C ALA A 750 9.21 -31.85 -10.90
N GLU A 751 9.17 -32.82 -11.81
CA GLU A 751 9.53 -34.21 -11.51
C GLU A 751 11.04 -34.38 -11.32
N GLU A 752 11.88 -33.79 -12.18
CA GLU A 752 13.33 -33.89 -12.08
C GLU A 752 13.88 -33.22 -10.80
N SER A 753 13.24 -32.13 -10.34
CA SER A 753 13.57 -31.47 -9.07
C SER A 753 13.09 -32.25 -7.83
N GLN A 754 11.98 -33.00 -7.91
CA GLN A 754 11.61 -33.96 -6.86
C GLN A 754 12.57 -35.16 -6.82
N GLN A 755 12.98 -35.69 -7.97
CA GLN A 755 13.89 -36.83 -8.04
C GLN A 755 15.31 -36.49 -7.54
N LYS A 756 15.79 -35.27 -7.82
CA LYS A 756 17.01 -34.71 -7.21
C LYS A 756 16.91 -34.54 -5.69
N LYS A 757 15.70 -34.35 -5.14
CA LYS A 757 15.48 -34.22 -3.69
C LYS A 757 15.46 -35.58 -3.00
N VAL A 758 14.77 -36.57 -3.56
CA VAL A 758 14.75 -37.96 -3.06
C VAL A 758 16.16 -38.57 -3.07
N ASN A 759 16.91 -38.43 -4.17
CA ASN A 759 18.30 -38.91 -4.23
C ASN A 759 19.21 -38.23 -3.19
N LYS A 760 18.91 -36.98 -2.79
CA LYS A 760 19.68 -36.27 -1.76
C LYS A 760 19.37 -36.82 -0.36
N GLU A 761 18.11 -37.11 -0.07
CA GLU A 761 17.69 -37.73 1.18
C GLU A 761 18.26 -39.17 1.32
N GLU A 762 18.22 -40.00 0.26
CA GLU A 762 18.86 -41.33 0.27
C GLU A 762 20.40 -41.26 0.45
N THR A 763 21.06 -40.22 -0.08
CA THR A 763 22.52 -40.04 0.10
C THR A 763 22.88 -39.56 1.51
N GLU A 764 22.03 -38.74 2.13
CA GLU A 764 22.22 -38.29 3.52
C GLU A 764 21.94 -39.43 4.50
N GLU A 765 20.89 -40.25 4.30
CA GLU A 765 20.55 -41.40 5.15
C GLU A 765 21.64 -42.50 5.08
N ALA A 766 22.21 -42.78 3.91
CA ALA A 766 23.36 -43.69 3.76
C ALA A 766 24.63 -43.20 4.49
N SER A 767 24.84 -41.88 4.59
CA SER A 767 25.97 -41.31 5.32
C SER A 767 25.82 -41.38 6.85
N GLU A 768 24.57 -41.40 7.35
CA GLU A 768 24.28 -41.62 8.77
C GLU A 768 24.43 -43.09 9.20
N GLU A 769 24.21 -44.06 8.30
CA GLU A 769 24.49 -45.48 8.60
C GLU A 769 26.01 -45.78 8.65
N GLU A 770 26.82 -45.26 7.71
CA GLU A 770 28.28 -45.43 7.77
C GLU A 770 28.91 -44.80 9.03
N THR A 771 28.37 -43.67 9.51
CA THR A 771 28.84 -43.08 10.79
C THR A 771 28.49 -43.95 11.99
N LYS A 772 27.30 -44.58 12.03
CA LYS A 772 26.91 -45.50 13.13
C LYS A 772 27.76 -46.76 13.20
N GLU A 773 28.10 -47.41 12.07
CA GLU A 773 29.03 -48.55 12.10
C GLU A 773 30.46 -48.13 12.54
N SER A 774 30.86 -46.87 12.27
CA SER A 774 32.15 -46.34 12.71
C SER A 774 32.23 -46.03 14.21
N GLU A 775 31.10 -45.68 14.86
CA GLU A 775 31.05 -45.42 16.31
C GLU A 775 30.89 -46.71 17.12
N GLU A 776 30.10 -47.68 16.64
CA GLU A 776 29.89 -48.94 17.38
C GLU A 776 31.19 -49.78 17.45
N SER A 777 32.05 -49.67 16.44
CA SER A 777 33.38 -50.29 16.39
C SER A 777 34.45 -49.62 17.26
N GLN A 778 34.24 -48.42 17.80
CA GLN A 778 35.16 -47.77 18.76
C GLN A 778 34.79 -48.00 20.24
N SER A 779 33.60 -48.52 20.54
CA SER A 779 33.12 -48.71 21.92
C SER A 779 33.73 -49.91 22.68
N THR A 780 34.51 -50.76 22.01
CA THR A 780 34.97 -52.05 22.55
C THR A 780 36.48 -52.13 22.89
N ASN A 781 37.10 -51.06 23.39
CA ASN A 781 38.46 -51.13 23.96
C ASN A 781 38.84 -49.98 24.93
N SER A 782 38.31 -49.95 26.16
CA SER A 782 38.98 -49.24 27.28
C SER A 782 38.56 -49.66 28.71
N GLU A 783 38.93 -50.87 29.14
CA GLU A 783 39.10 -51.16 30.58
C GLU A 783 40.45 -51.83 30.84
N ASN A 784 41.47 -51.05 31.25
CA ASN A 784 42.36 -51.36 32.38
C ASN A 784 43.51 -50.34 32.59
N ASN A 785 43.35 -49.52 33.65
CA ASN A 785 44.38 -49.23 34.65
C ASN A 785 45.65 -48.41 34.20
N PRO A 786 46.59 -48.01 35.10
CA PRO A 786 46.68 -46.58 35.46
C PRO A 786 48.11 -45.99 35.42
N GLN A 787 48.26 -44.80 36.02
CA GLN A 787 49.47 -44.12 36.54
C GLN A 787 50.14 -42.98 35.73
N LYS A 788 50.20 -41.83 36.44
CA LYS A 788 51.39 -41.03 36.83
C LYS A 788 51.71 -39.70 36.12
N ASP A 789 51.96 -38.72 37.00
CA ASP A 789 52.99 -37.65 36.95
C ASP A 789 53.11 -36.87 35.62
N PHE A 790 52.59 -35.65 35.49
CA PHE A 790 53.04 -34.44 36.22
C PHE A 790 52.03 -33.27 36.14
#